data_AF-A0A496WFZ6-F1
#
_entry.id   AF-A0A496WFZ6-F1
#
_cell.length_a   1.000
_cell.length_b   1.000
_cell.length_c   1.000
_cell.angle_alpha   90.00
_cell.angle_beta   90.00
_cell.angle_gamma   90.00
#
_symmetry.space_group_name_H-M   'P 1'
#
loop_
_entity.id
_entity.type
_entity.pdbx_description
1 polymer ?
#
loop_
_entity_poly.entity_id
_entity_poly.type
_entity_poly.pdbx_seq_one_letter_code
_entity_poly.pdbx_strand_id
1 'polypeptide(L)'
;MVQQNGTKWLEEWGRDWTHKMPISIADNDVFAIDATSSIKKPDLMKPAFNRDAIISTVSGVGTVLFNSAFNDDKQHLIVAGIEARNIITLEHKLKGDFVENRLSIIDFSNIKRPEKYFINLDDMANSDKNSTSGLAMPSAVYSHENTIYFTTLGGNKISHVAYKLRDSLIDSSLTIEKTKHYFLGKEAYSPEPKGGPIGLLASSKRDKVYVQNLFDHSVTEFAFNIDDSSFTETASAQLFNPETPDIASGRQYLYDATLTSSKGNVACATCHIFGEDDKLQWDLSRISKPIEINLLPFVEHPDKDIPDLRTTARPITYKANPNTLSEGDNIVLGGTDVKIVHIGTQKGFADKLASGEIDPKQSSIAYLMKSELDKRLFKYNIRNNKPTWVLIDTPFFHPLKGPMRTLPLKGIQQSGAMHFIGDLQGMKGPGNTKCPEGKTLEERAFKEFNTPCDGSNGAFHNLLDSTALPDTAMSQLTAYSLALDYPPNPIRALDNSTNENGRKHFFRRIAVDVGNLEYVIKREPLIFACIDCHHIDRQKGLYGTSAKSYSAPALTLQDAKIPHLRFLYDRIGYFLDDYRNASYYRNIRKPESYYDELITALGFNHGATFDSTMFFTSRIWVLDGTDKERERPETLKMYEELFDFIMSFESDYYPMFAQQITYNADELMEPETRDNLLAFVDNAYKPENTNTPQCHIYYTNDEHSNSMLFAPEAQVSEFRKDKLLSKLSAIGSQQAVTLTCL
;
A
#
# COMPACT_ATOMS: atom_id res chain seq x y z
N MET A 1 -9.02 0.78 -16.76
CA MET A 1 -8.78 -0.55 -16.16
C MET A 1 -9.46 -1.62 -17.02
N VAL A 2 -9.09 -2.90 -16.89
CA VAL A 2 -9.73 -4.03 -17.56
C VAL A 2 -9.82 -5.24 -16.62
N GLN A 3 -10.80 -6.10 -16.84
CA GLN A 3 -11.02 -7.35 -16.07
C GLN A 3 -11.23 -8.51 -17.04
N GLN A 4 -10.87 -9.73 -16.63
CA GLN A 4 -11.14 -10.93 -17.40
C GLN A 4 -12.60 -11.38 -17.23
N ASN A 5 -13.28 -11.63 -18.34
CA ASN A 5 -14.62 -12.20 -18.40
C ASN A 5 -14.61 -13.34 -19.43
N GLY A 6 -14.64 -14.58 -18.93
CA GLY A 6 -14.38 -15.76 -19.74
C GLY A 6 -12.99 -15.70 -20.41
N THR A 7 -12.96 -15.73 -21.74
CA THR A 7 -11.73 -15.65 -22.54
C THR A 7 -11.31 -14.23 -22.92
N LYS A 8 -12.05 -13.20 -22.48
CA LYS A 8 -11.85 -11.81 -22.90
C LYS A 8 -11.41 -10.90 -21.77
N TRP A 9 -10.52 -9.97 -22.08
CA TRP A 9 -10.22 -8.83 -21.20
C TRP A 9 -11.03 -7.61 -21.64
N LEU A 10 -11.94 -7.13 -20.78
CA LEU A 10 -12.88 -6.05 -21.09
C LEU A 10 -12.62 -4.81 -20.21
N GLU A 11 -12.73 -3.61 -20.79
CA GLU A 11 -12.81 -2.36 -20.01
C GLU A 11 -14.24 -2.06 -19.52
N GLU A 12 -14.40 -1.01 -18.69
CA GLU A 12 -15.68 -0.50 -18.18
C GLU A 12 -16.78 -0.37 -19.26
N TRP A 13 -16.40 0.04 -20.48
CA TRP A 13 -17.32 0.21 -21.63
C TRP A 13 -17.45 -1.03 -22.53
N GLY A 14 -16.98 -2.21 -22.08
CA GLY A 14 -17.09 -3.47 -22.80
C GLY A 14 -16.18 -3.62 -24.02
N ARG A 15 -15.22 -2.71 -24.26
CA ARG A 15 -14.23 -2.86 -25.33
C ARG A 15 -13.26 -4.00 -25.01
N ASP A 16 -13.00 -4.83 -26.02
CA ASP A 16 -12.11 -5.98 -25.95
C ASP A 16 -10.63 -5.58 -26.08
N TRP A 17 -9.88 -5.81 -25.01
CA TRP A 17 -8.45 -5.56 -24.87
C TRP A 17 -7.62 -6.84 -24.82
N THR A 18 -8.20 -8.01 -25.12
CA THR A 18 -7.50 -9.32 -25.06
C THR A 18 -6.23 -9.33 -25.90
N HIS A 19 -6.24 -8.67 -27.05
CA HIS A 19 -5.07 -8.49 -27.93
C HIS A 19 -3.93 -7.62 -27.33
N LYS A 20 -4.15 -6.99 -26.16
CA LYS A 20 -3.17 -6.26 -25.34
C LYS A 20 -2.88 -6.92 -23.99
N MET A 21 -3.60 -7.99 -23.63
CA MET A 21 -3.38 -8.78 -22.42
C MET A 21 -2.92 -10.21 -22.79
N PRO A 22 -1.62 -10.37 -23.15
CA PRO A 22 -1.04 -11.65 -23.56
C PRO A 22 -0.53 -12.50 -22.38
N ILE A 23 -0.86 -12.15 -21.14
CA ILE A 23 -0.57 -12.94 -19.93
C ILE A 23 -1.87 -13.24 -19.19
N SER A 24 -1.89 -14.38 -18.51
CA SER A 24 -2.89 -14.72 -17.49
C SER A 24 -2.10 -15.18 -16.28
N ILE A 25 -2.42 -14.64 -15.10
CA ILE A 25 -1.87 -15.08 -13.82
C ILE A 25 -2.92 -15.99 -13.19
N ALA A 26 -2.50 -17.06 -12.51
CA ALA A 26 -3.43 -17.96 -11.84
C ALA A 26 -3.94 -17.32 -10.54
N ASP A 27 -5.22 -16.99 -10.51
CA ASP A 27 -5.95 -16.40 -9.38
C ASP A 27 -6.30 -17.46 -8.32
N ASN A 28 -5.33 -18.29 -7.89
CA ASN A 28 -5.57 -19.39 -6.95
C ASN A 28 -5.54 -18.89 -5.50
N ASP A 29 -6.71 -18.79 -4.86
CA ASP A 29 -6.84 -18.29 -3.49
C ASP A 29 -6.71 -19.37 -2.41
N VAL A 30 -7.33 -20.53 -2.67
CA VAL A 30 -7.41 -21.63 -1.70
C VAL A 30 -6.86 -22.90 -2.32
N PHE A 31 -5.98 -23.57 -1.56
CA PHE A 31 -5.27 -24.78 -1.96
C PHE A 31 -5.66 -25.92 -1.01
N ALA A 32 -6.24 -26.99 -1.55
CA ALA A 32 -6.35 -28.25 -0.82
C ALA A 32 -5.04 -29.03 -1.00
N ILE A 33 -4.34 -29.32 0.11
CA ILE A 33 -3.01 -29.94 0.10
C ILE A 33 -3.06 -31.27 0.86
N ASP A 34 -2.52 -32.32 0.24
CA ASP A 34 -2.22 -33.57 0.94
C ASP A 34 -1.02 -33.38 1.86
N ALA A 35 -1.29 -33.20 3.16
CA ALA A 35 -0.26 -33.07 4.19
C ALA A 35 0.62 -34.32 4.37
N THR A 36 0.26 -35.47 3.77
CA THR A 36 1.07 -36.70 3.80
C THR A 36 2.04 -36.84 2.62
N SER A 37 1.89 -36.00 1.59
CA SER A 37 2.78 -35.99 0.43
C SER A 37 4.20 -35.58 0.81
N SER A 38 5.19 -36.31 0.30
CA SER A 38 6.59 -36.11 0.68
C SER A 38 7.10 -34.73 0.27
N ILE A 39 7.52 -33.93 1.26
CA ILE A 39 8.12 -32.63 1.00
C ILE A 39 9.49 -32.84 0.35
N LYS A 40 9.56 -32.60 -0.96
CA LYS A 40 10.83 -32.42 -1.67
C LYS A 40 11.49 -31.17 -1.10
N LYS A 41 12.52 -31.32 -0.25
CA LYS A 41 13.30 -30.17 0.24
C LYS A 41 13.81 -29.39 -0.97
N PRO A 42 13.51 -28.09 -1.12
CA PRO A 42 14.01 -27.32 -2.24
C PRO A 42 15.52 -27.22 -2.15
N ASP A 43 16.20 -27.46 -3.27
CA ASP A 43 17.56 -26.97 -3.48
C ASP A 43 17.45 -25.44 -3.60
N LEU A 44 18.18 -24.69 -2.78
CA LEU A 44 18.13 -23.22 -2.81
C LEU A 44 18.54 -22.63 -4.18
N MET A 45 19.30 -23.40 -4.98
CA MET A 45 19.67 -23.04 -6.36
C MET A 45 18.71 -23.62 -7.42
N LYS A 46 17.75 -24.46 -7.03
CA LYS A 46 16.72 -25.09 -7.88
C LYS A 46 15.43 -25.28 -7.07
N PRO A 47 14.61 -24.24 -6.91
CA PRO A 47 13.36 -24.33 -6.15
C PRO A 47 12.48 -25.46 -6.70
N ALA A 48 12.17 -26.43 -5.85
CA ALA A 48 11.33 -27.57 -6.19
C ALA A 48 9.91 -27.33 -5.65
N PHE A 49 9.00 -26.89 -6.52
CA PHE A 49 7.60 -26.70 -6.14
C PHE A 49 6.93 -28.06 -5.90
N ASN A 50 6.42 -28.30 -4.69
CA ASN A 50 5.80 -29.57 -4.31
C ASN A 50 4.35 -29.70 -4.81
N ARG A 51 4.13 -29.44 -6.11
CA ARG A 51 2.79 -29.39 -6.73
C ARG A 51 2.06 -30.73 -6.69
N ASP A 52 2.79 -31.83 -6.61
CA ASP A 52 2.22 -33.18 -6.45
C ASP A 52 1.36 -33.30 -5.18
N ALA A 53 1.60 -32.44 -4.17
CA ALA A 53 0.80 -32.38 -2.95
C ALA A 53 -0.51 -31.58 -3.10
N ILE A 54 -0.71 -30.81 -4.18
CA ILE A 54 -1.92 -30.00 -4.39
C ILE A 54 -3.02 -30.89 -4.98
N ILE A 55 -4.09 -31.11 -4.20
CA ILE A 55 -5.25 -31.93 -4.60
C ILE A 55 -6.18 -31.13 -5.52
N SER A 56 -6.42 -29.86 -5.20
CA SER A 56 -7.23 -28.92 -5.97
C SER A 56 -6.91 -27.48 -5.59
N THR A 57 -7.21 -26.54 -6.48
CA THR A 57 -7.27 -25.11 -6.15
C THR A 57 -8.67 -24.55 -6.39
N VAL A 58 -8.99 -23.45 -5.69
CA VAL A 58 -10.20 -22.65 -5.88
C VAL A 58 -9.78 -21.20 -6.10
N SER A 59 -10.30 -20.60 -7.15
CA SER A 59 -9.98 -19.24 -7.60
C SER A 59 -11.13 -18.27 -7.45
N GLY A 60 -10.87 -16.96 -7.50
CA GLY A 60 -11.84 -15.87 -7.42
C GLY A 60 -12.67 -15.88 -6.13
N VAL A 61 -12.07 -16.16 -4.99
CA VAL A 61 -12.71 -16.14 -3.65
C VAL A 61 -12.92 -14.69 -3.19
N GLY A 62 -12.02 -13.77 -3.58
CA GLY A 62 -12.15 -12.32 -3.46
C GLY A 62 -10.79 -11.63 -3.50
N THR A 63 -10.75 -10.35 -3.90
CA THR A 63 -9.54 -9.51 -3.94
C THR A 63 -8.74 -9.50 -2.62
N VAL A 64 -9.41 -9.32 -1.47
CA VAL A 64 -8.76 -9.34 -0.15
C VAL A 64 -9.52 -10.28 0.77
N LEU A 65 -8.79 -11.26 1.31
CA LEU A 65 -9.31 -12.28 2.23
C LEU A 65 -8.85 -11.93 3.65
N PHE A 66 -9.80 -11.78 4.58
CA PHE A 66 -9.51 -11.34 5.95
C PHE A 66 -9.31 -12.51 6.92
N ASN A 67 -10.26 -13.43 6.96
CA ASN A 67 -10.23 -14.58 7.88
C ASN A 67 -11.06 -15.73 7.31
N SER A 68 -10.86 -16.94 7.83
CA SER A 68 -11.60 -18.13 7.42
C SER A 68 -11.92 -19.07 8.58
N ALA A 69 -12.98 -19.85 8.44
CA ALA A 69 -13.35 -20.89 9.40
C ALA A 69 -13.85 -22.13 8.64
N PHE A 70 -13.32 -23.29 9.00
CA PHE A 70 -13.77 -24.57 8.45
C PHE A 70 -14.86 -25.17 9.34
N ASN A 71 -15.92 -25.68 8.73
CA ASN A 71 -17.05 -26.32 9.38
C ASN A 71 -16.99 -27.83 9.08
N ASP A 72 -16.39 -28.60 9.99
CA ASP A 72 -16.15 -30.04 9.84
C ASP A 72 -17.44 -30.82 9.53
N ASP A 73 -18.54 -30.49 10.21
CA ASP A 73 -19.85 -31.15 10.06
C ASP A 73 -20.42 -31.02 8.63
N LYS A 74 -19.93 -30.03 7.86
CA LYS A 74 -20.37 -29.72 6.49
C LYS A 74 -19.28 -29.88 5.44
N GLN A 75 -18.01 -30.01 5.85
CA GLN A 75 -16.85 -29.85 4.96
C GLN A 75 -16.82 -28.49 4.22
N HIS A 76 -17.39 -27.44 4.82
CA HIS A 76 -17.41 -26.10 4.22
C HIS A 76 -16.28 -25.22 4.79
N LEU A 77 -15.46 -24.61 3.93
CA LEU A 77 -14.61 -23.48 4.31
C LEU A 77 -15.38 -22.17 4.08
N ILE A 78 -15.56 -21.39 5.13
CA ILE A 78 -16.10 -20.04 5.06
C ILE A 78 -14.93 -19.06 5.02
N VAL A 79 -14.93 -18.12 4.08
CA VAL A 79 -13.91 -17.06 3.98
C VAL A 79 -14.61 -15.70 3.98
N ALA A 80 -14.22 -14.81 4.90
CA ALA A 80 -14.60 -13.41 4.88
C ALA A 80 -13.65 -12.62 3.98
N GLY A 81 -14.20 -11.77 3.11
CA GLY A 81 -13.41 -10.97 2.20
C GLY A 81 -14.16 -9.83 1.54
N ILE A 82 -13.44 -9.09 0.70
CA ILE A 82 -13.98 -8.07 -0.20
C ILE A 82 -13.54 -8.36 -1.63
N GLU A 83 -14.38 -7.97 -2.58
CA GLU A 83 -14.07 -7.97 -4.01
C GLU A 83 -14.00 -6.55 -4.55
N ALA A 84 -12.87 -6.14 -5.12
CA ALA A 84 -12.70 -4.79 -5.64
C ALA A 84 -13.36 -4.60 -7.00
N ARG A 85 -13.99 -3.43 -7.18
CA ARG A 85 -14.60 -3.00 -8.45
C ARG A 85 -13.69 -2.04 -9.20
N ASN A 86 -12.38 -2.31 -9.21
CA ASN A 86 -11.35 -1.46 -9.81
C ASN A 86 -11.46 -1.30 -11.34
N ILE A 87 -12.35 -2.06 -12.01
CA ILE A 87 -12.75 -1.79 -13.41
C ILE A 87 -13.46 -0.44 -13.55
N ILE A 88 -14.18 0.02 -12.52
CA ILE A 88 -14.83 1.32 -12.49
C ILE A 88 -13.76 2.40 -12.35
N THR A 89 -13.70 3.29 -13.35
CA THR A 89 -12.74 4.39 -13.37
C THR A 89 -13.35 5.69 -12.83
N LEU A 90 -12.47 6.57 -12.33
CA LEU A 90 -12.72 7.92 -11.82
C LEU A 90 -13.30 7.94 -10.38
N GLU A 91 -12.62 8.66 -9.48
CA GLU A 91 -12.95 8.77 -8.04
C GLU A 91 -14.43 9.08 -7.79
N HIS A 92 -14.99 10.04 -8.54
CA HIS A 92 -16.35 10.53 -8.40
C HIS A 92 -17.45 9.59 -8.94
N LYS A 93 -17.10 8.46 -9.58
CA LYS A 93 -18.06 7.38 -9.88
C LYS A 93 -18.18 6.35 -8.77
N LEU A 94 -17.13 6.20 -7.96
CA LEU A 94 -16.99 5.09 -7.01
C LEU A 94 -17.96 5.20 -5.82
N LYS A 95 -18.13 6.40 -5.27
CA LYS A 95 -19.31 6.78 -4.47
C LYS A 95 -19.81 5.74 -3.46
N GLY A 96 -18.89 5.30 -2.59
CA GLY A 96 -19.16 4.35 -1.50
C GLY A 96 -19.37 2.90 -1.95
N ASP A 97 -19.07 2.56 -3.20
CA ASP A 97 -19.48 1.32 -3.88
C ASP A 97 -18.37 0.77 -4.80
N PHE A 98 -17.13 0.84 -4.30
CA PHE A 98 -15.91 0.38 -4.99
C PHE A 98 -15.43 -1.00 -4.59
N VAL A 99 -16.07 -1.64 -3.59
CA VAL A 99 -15.92 -3.06 -3.31
C VAL A 99 -17.29 -3.69 -3.12
N GLU A 100 -17.35 -5.02 -3.18
CA GLU A 100 -18.43 -5.83 -2.63
C GLU A 100 -17.92 -6.52 -1.36
N ASN A 101 -18.63 -6.40 -0.25
CA ASN A 101 -18.35 -7.16 0.98
C ASN A 101 -19.01 -8.55 0.87
N ARG A 102 -18.26 -9.62 1.12
CA ARG A 102 -18.79 -10.99 0.94
C ARG A 102 -18.32 -12.01 1.97
N LEU A 103 -19.14 -13.06 2.11
CA LEU A 103 -18.73 -14.34 2.67
C LEU A 103 -18.72 -15.37 1.54
N SER A 104 -17.56 -15.98 1.31
CA SER A 104 -17.38 -17.06 0.34
C SER A 104 -17.50 -18.40 1.06
N ILE A 105 -18.30 -19.32 0.51
CA ILE A 105 -18.54 -20.67 1.05
C ILE A 105 -17.98 -21.66 0.05
N ILE A 106 -16.98 -22.45 0.45
CA ILE A 106 -16.33 -23.44 -0.40
C ILE A 106 -16.65 -24.83 0.15
N ASP A 107 -17.40 -25.63 -0.60
CA ASP A 107 -17.79 -27.00 -0.24
C ASP A 107 -16.73 -28.00 -0.69
N PHE A 108 -16.06 -28.63 0.27
CA PHE A 108 -15.04 -29.67 0.07
C PHE A 108 -15.58 -31.10 0.16
N SER A 109 -16.91 -31.30 0.18
CA SER A 109 -17.55 -32.63 0.07
C SER A 109 -17.04 -33.43 -1.14
N ASN A 110 -16.61 -32.73 -2.20
CA ASN A 110 -15.74 -33.25 -3.24
C ASN A 110 -14.41 -32.49 -3.31
N ILE A 111 -13.44 -32.88 -2.47
CA ILE A 111 -12.11 -32.25 -2.39
C ILE A 111 -11.33 -32.17 -3.72
N LYS A 112 -11.70 -32.93 -4.76
CA LYS A 112 -11.07 -32.83 -6.09
C LYS A 112 -11.71 -31.79 -7.02
N ARG A 113 -12.92 -31.34 -6.68
CA ARG A 113 -13.69 -30.30 -7.38
C ARG A 113 -14.55 -29.55 -6.36
N PRO A 114 -13.95 -28.70 -5.51
CA PRO A 114 -14.71 -27.95 -4.52
C PRO A 114 -15.67 -26.98 -5.23
N GLU A 115 -16.89 -26.87 -4.72
CA GLU A 115 -17.86 -25.89 -5.23
C GLU A 115 -17.78 -24.60 -4.41
N LYS A 116 -18.09 -23.45 -5.02
CA LYS A 116 -17.94 -22.13 -4.40
C LYS A 116 -19.22 -21.30 -4.57
N TYR A 117 -19.70 -20.77 -3.45
CA TYR A 117 -20.90 -19.93 -3.32
C TYR A 117 -20.54 -18.63 -2.61
N PHE A 118 -21.39 -17.59 -2.74
CA PHE A 118 -21.15 -16.28 -2.14
C PHE A 118 -22.42 -15.68 -1.51
N ILE A 119 -22.25 -15.07 -0.34
CA ILE A 119 -23.22 -14.14 0.26
C ILE A 119 -22.71 -12.72 0.01
N ASN A 120 -23.44 -11.93 -0.78
CA ASN A 120 -23.21 -10.48 -0.85
C ASN A 120 -23.75 -9.82 0.43
N LEU A 121 -22.85 -9.29 1.26
CA LEU A 121 -23.18 -8.64 2.52
C LEU A 121 -23.79 -7.24 2.32
N ASP A 122 -23.48 -6.58 1.21
CA ASP A 122 -24.04 -5.26 0.90
C ASP A 122 -25.54 -5.37 0.54
N ASP A 123 -25.92 -6.36 -0.27
CA ASP A 123 -27.33 -6.67 -0.55
C ASP A 123 -28.08 -7.10 0.71
N MET A 124 -27.43 -7.91 1.56
CA MET A 124 -27.99 -8.36 2.83
C MET A 124 -28.24 -7.17 3.78
N ALA A 125 -27.29 -6.25 3.92
CA ALA A 125 -27.45 -5.05 4.74
C ALA A 125 -28.58 -4.14 4.21
N ASN A 126 -28.67 -3.95 2.89
CA ASN A 126 -29.75 -3.19 2.25
C ASN A 126 -31.14 -3.80 2.45
N SER A 127 -31.23 -5.11 2.71
CA SER A 127 -32.51 -5.80 2.96
C SER A 127 -33.05 -5.59 4.38
N ASP A 128 -32.17 -5.31 5.37
CA ASP A 128 -32.57 -5.03 6.75
C ASP A 128 -32.87 -3.55 6.96
N LYS A 129 -34.16 -3.21 6.89
CA LYS A 129 -34.68 -1.84 7.11
C LYS A 129 -34.41 -1.28 8.51
N ASN A 130 -33.93 -2.08 9.46
CA ASN A 130 -33.57 -1.65 10.81
C ASN A 130 -32.05 -1.49 11.01
N SER A 131 -31.22 -1.87 10.04
CA SER A 131 -29.76 -1.72 10.14
C SER A 131 -29.35 -0.26 9.90
N THR A 132 -28.75 0.38 10.91
CA THR A 132 -28.34 1.79 10.88
C THR A 132 -27.07 2.07 10.06
N SER A 133 -26.54 1.08 9.33
CA SER A 133 -25.36 1.16 8.46
C SER A 133 -25.13 -0.15 7.68
N GLY A 134 -24.19 -0.19 6.73
CA GLY A 134 -23.77 -1.40 6.02
C GLY A 134 -23.01 -2.45 6.85
N LEU A 135 -22.38 -3.40 6.15
CA LEU A 135 -21.61 -4.55 6.70
C LEU A 135 -20.14 -4.54 6.22
N ALA A 136 -19.55 -3.35 6.13
CA ALA A 136 -18.17 -3.16 5.66
C ALA A 136 -17.12 -3.99 6.41
N MET A 137 -16.15 -4.51 5.65
CA MET A 137 -14.96 -5.21 6.13
C MET A 137 -15.33 -6.40 7.06
N PRO A 138 -15.92 -7.48 6.51
CA PRO A 138 -16.13 -8.71 7.27
C PRO A 138 -14.77 -9.25 7.74
N SER A 139 -14.67 -9.54 9.04
CA SER A 139 -13.41 -9.87 9.72
C SER A 139 -13.41 -11.32 10.19
N ALA A 140 -13.51 -11.60 11.49
CA ALA A 140 -13.60 -12.97 11.99
C ALA A 140 -14.89 -13.67 11.56
N VAL A 141 -14.77 -14.97 11.32
CA VAL A 141 -15.87 -15.87 10.95
C VAL A 141 -15.84 -17.12 11.82
N TYR A 142 -17.00 -17.71 12.03
CA TYR A 142 -17.22 -18.98 12.71
C TYR A 142 -18.47 -19.62 12.09
N SER A 143 -18.52 -20.94 11.97
CA SER A 143 -19.72 -21.61 11.45
C SER A 143 -20.04 -22.87 12.23
N HIS A 144 -21.34 -23.13 12.36
CA HIS A 144 -21.87 -24.37 12.92
C HIS A 144 -23.19 -24.69 12.21
N GLU A 145 -23.41 -25.98 11.94
CA GLU A 145 -24.55 -26.45 11.16
C GLU A 145 -24.70 -25.65 9.86
N ASN A 146 -25.84 -24.98 9.68
CA ASN A 146 -26.18 -24.14 8.54
C ASN A 146 -26.09 -22.64 8.87
N THR A 147 -25.39 -22.23 9.94
CA THR A 147 -25.23 -20.81 10.32
C THR A 147 -23.77 -20.38 10.26
N ILE A 148 -23.55 -19.17 9.75
CA ILE A 148 -22.29 -18.44 9.83
C ILE A 148 -22.48 -17.29 10.81
N TYR A 149 -21.58 -17.18 11.78
CA TYR A 149 -21.41 -16.05 12.67
C TYR A 149 -20.18 -15.28 12.20
N PHE A 150 -20.27 -13.96 12.12
CA PHE A 150 -19.18 -13.15 11.60
C PHE A 150 -19.19 -11.76 12.23
N THR A 151 -18.02 -11.17 12.30
CA THR A 151 -17.85 -9.78 12.71
C THR A 151 -17.64 -8.91 11.47
N THR A 152 -18.06 -7.65 11.55
CA THR A 152 -17.74 -6.64 10.53
C THR A 152 -17.05 -5.49 11.22
N LEU A 153 -15.80 -5.25 10.87
CA LEU A 153 -14.98 -4.20 11.47
C LEU A 153 -15.56 -2.82 11.13
N GLY A 154 -15.82 -2.56 9.84
CA GLY A 154 -16.37 -1.28 9.40
C GLY A 154 -17.86 -1.12 9.65
N GLY A 155 -18.62 -2.22 9.71
CA GLY A 155 -20.01 -2.19 10.19
C GLY A 155 -20.16 -2.04 11.71
N ASN A 156 -19.07 -2.22 12.48
CA ASN A 156 -19.02 -2.28 13.94
C ASN A 156 -20.10 -3.21 14.55
N LYS A 157 -20.22 -4.42 13.98
CA LYS A 157 -21.28 -5.40 14.31
C LYS A 157 -20.75 -6.81 14.50
N ILE A 158 -21.43 -7.55 15.36
CA ILE A 158 -21.50 -9.02 15.32
C ILE A 158 -22.77 -9.39 14.55
N SER A 159 -22.67 -10.33 13.62
CA SER A 159 -23.76 -10.72 12.74
C SER A 159 -23.86 -12.23 12.63
N HIS A 160 -25.02 -12.72 12.20
CA HIS A 160 -25.15 -14.10 11.76
C HIS A 160 -26.06 -14.23 10.54
N VAL A 161 -25.84 -15.29 9.77
CA VAL A 161 -26.64 -15.66 8.60
C VAL A 161 -26.82 -17.18 8.56
N ALA A 162 -28.09 -17.61 8.58
CA ALA A 162 -28.48 -18.99 8.30
C ALA A 162 -28.62 -19.16 6.78
N TYR A 163 -27.99 -20.19 6.24
CA TYR A 163 -27.89 -20.43 4.81
C TYR A 163 -28.20 -21.89 4.44
N LYS A 164 -28.61 -22.09 3.20
CA LYS A 164 -28.84 -23.41 2.63
C LYS A 164 -28.24 -23.49 1.25
N LEU A 165 -27.33 -24.46 1.07
CA LEU A 165 -26.90 -24.90 -0.25
C LEU A 165 -27.95 -25.83 -0.83
N ARG A 166 -28.23 -25.66 -2.12
CA ARG A 166 -29.03 -26.56 -2.94
C ARG A 166 -28.16 -27.05 -4.09
N ASP A 167 -27.57 -28.21 -3.90
CA ASP A 167 -26.96 -28.97 -4.99
C ASP A 167 -28.08 -29.60 -5.84
N SER A 168 -28.02 -29.37 -7.14
CA SER A 168 -28.74 -30.16 -8.14
C SER A 168 -27.99 -30.15 -9.46
N LEU A 169 -28.14 -31.22 -10.25
CA LEU A 169 -27.53 -31.40 -11.58
C LEU A 169 -27.85 -30.30 -12.64
N ILE A 170 -28.67 -29.30 -12.29
CA ILE A 170 -29.21 -28.28 -13.20
C ILE A 170 -29.02 -26.86 -12.62
N ASP A 171 -29.00 -26.71 -11.28
CA ASP A 171 -28.88 -25.43 -10.58
C ASP A 171 -28.24 -25.67 -9.19
N SER A 172 -27.02 -25.16 -9.01
CA SER A 172 -26.34 -25.07 -7.72
C SER A 172 -26.61 -23.68 -7.14
N SER A 173 -27.46 -23.59 -6.12
CA SER A 173 -27.92 -22.30 -5.59
C SER A 173 -27.80 -22.17 -4.07
N LEU A 174 -27.57 -20.93 -3.62
CA LEU A 174 -27.51 -20.53 -2.22
C LEU A 174 -28.79 -19.79 -1.85
N THR A 175 -29.42 -20.14 -0.73
CA THR A 175 -30.54 -19.39 -0.15
C THR A 175 -30.20 -18.90 1.26
N ILE A 176 -30.50 -17.63 1.55
CA ILE A 176 -30.42 -17.05 2.89
C ILE A 176 -31.78 -17.27 3.58
N GLU A 177 -31.78 -17.90 4.77
CA GLU A 177 -33.00 -18.25 5.50
C GLU A 177 -33.32 -17.26 6.64
N LYS A 178 -32.30 -16.77 7.35
CA LYS A 178 -32.44 -15.84 8.50
C LYS A 178 -31.16 -15.03 8.69
N THR A 179 -31.28 -13.75 8.98
CA THR A 179 -30.16 -12.85 9.30
C THR A 179 -30.45 -12.02 10.55
N LYS A 180 -29.40 -11.53 11.21
CA LYS A 180 -29.51 -10.54 12.29
C LYS A 180 -28.17 -9.86 12.52
N HIS A 181 -28.23 -8.60 12.94
CA HIS A 181 -27.06 -7.76 13.17
C HIS A 181 -27.14 -7.16 14.58
N TYR A 182 -26.02 -7.17 15.30
CA TYR A 182 -25.87 -6.61 16.64
C TYR A 182 -24.74 -5.58 16.62
N PHE A 183 -25.12 -4.31 16.70
CA PHE A 183 -24.20 -3.16 16.66
C PHE A 183 -23.56 -2.94 18.04
N LEU A 184 -22.24 -2.73 18.07
CA LEU A 184 -21.47 -2.56 19.32
C LEU A 184 -21.28 -1.09 19.72
N GLY A 185 -21.42 -0.17 18.77
CA GLY A 185 -21.37 1.27 19.03
C GLY A 185 -22.62 1.79 19.75
N LYS A 186 -22.50 2.96 20.40
CA LYS A 186 -23.62 3.66 21.05
C LYS A 186 -23.69 5.15 20.70
N GLU A 187 -22.55 5.81 20.55
CA GLU A 187 -22.45 7.24 20.24
C GLU A 187 -21.47 7.45 19.09
N ALA A 188 -21.88 8.24 18.09
CA ALA A 188 -21.02 8.61 16.97
C ALA A 188 -20.00 9.68 17.40
N TYR A 189 -18.77 9.59 16.91
CA TYR A 189 -17.67 10.52 17.24
C TYR A 189 -17.27 10.55 18.72
N SER A 190 -17.51 9.45 19.47
CA SER A 190 -17.08 9.34 20.87
C SER A 190 -15.55 9.43 20.99
N PRO A 191 -14.99 10.18 21.95
CA PRO A 191 -13.56 10.15 22.26
C PRO A 191 -13.14 8.82 22.91
N GLU A 192 -14.09 8.10 23.51
CA GLU A 192 -13.95 6.73 24.00
C GLU A 192 -14.71 5.81 23.02
N PRO A 193 -14.08 5.38 21.91
CA PRO A 193 -14.75 4.51 20.94
C PRO A 193 -15.08 3.16 21.58
N LYS A 194 -16.07 2.44 21.05
CA LYS A 194 -16.43 1.08 21.48
C LYS A 194 -16.54 0.12 20.29
N GLY A 195 -16.06 -1.11 20.47
CA GLY A 195 -16.20 -2.19 19.50
C GLY A 195 -15.12 -2.20 18.42
N GLY A 196 -15.52 -2.28 17.16
CA GLY A 196 -14.64 -2.58 16.02
C GLY A 196 -14.23 -4.05 16.02
N PRO A 197 -15.16 -5.01 15.92
CA PRO A 197 -14.88 -6.40 16.20
C PRO A 197 -14.04 -7.04 15.08
N ILE A 198 -12.92 -7.67 15.46
CA ILE A 198 -11.92 -8.27 14.55
C ILE A 198 -11.64 -9.75 14.82
N GLY A 199 -11.84 -10.21 16.05
CA GLY A 199 -11.66 -11.60 16.47
C GLY A 199 -12.95 -12.15 17.08
N LEU A 200 -13.25 -13.44 16.86
CA LEU A 200 -14.45 -14.09 17.38
C LEU A 200 -14.13 -15.54 17.76
N LEU A 201 -14.49 -15.95 18.98
CA LEU A 201 -14.32 -17.32 19.49
C LEU A 201 -15.57 -17.75 20.25
N ALA A 202 -16.19 -18.86 19.84
CA ALA A 202 -17.32 -19.45 20.57
C ALA A 202 -16.83 -20.38 21.69
N SER A 203 -17.58 -20.46 22.80
CA SER A 203 -17.35 -21.46 23.84
C SER A 203 -17.61 -22.88 23.32
N SER A 204 -17.01 -23.90 23.96
CA SER A 204 -17.26 -25.30 23.62
C SER A 204 -18.72 -25.73 23.83
N LYS A 205 -19.46 -25.04 24.70
CA LYS A 205 -20.91 -25.22 24.91
C LYS A 205 -21.78 -24.40 23.95
N ARG A 206 -21.17 -23.48 23.19
CA ARG A 206 -21.84 -22.53 22.28
C ARG A 206 -22.89 -21.65 22.97
N ASP A 207 -22.70 -21.39 24.26
CA ASP A 207 -23.51 -20.52 25.14
C ASP A 207 -22.91 -19.10 25.30
N LYS A 208 -21.67 -18.91 24.85
CA LYS A 208 -20.92 -17.66 24.93
C LYS A 208 -20.07 -17.44 23.69
N VAL A 209 -19.81 -16.17 23.37
CA VAL A 209 -18.86 -15.74 22.35
C VAL A 209 -17.94 -14.67 22.94
N TYR A 210 -16.64 -14.83 22.73
CA TYR A 210 -15.61 -13.85 23.05
C TYR A 210 -15.24 -13.09 21.78
N VAL A 211 -15.24 -11.76 21.84
CA VAL A 211 -14.98 -10.89 20.70
C VAL A 211 -13.82 -9.97 21.02
N GLN A 212 -12.78 -10.00 20.18
CA GLN A 212 -11.68 -9.05 20.24
C GLN A 212 -12.08 -7.79 19.47
N ASN A 213 -12.02 -6.64 20.15
CA ASN A 213 -12.44 -5.35 19.67
C ASN A 213 -11.22 -4.47 19.37
N LEU A 214 -11.14 -3.96 18.14
CA LEU A 214 -10.05 -3.11 17.69
C LEU A 214 -10.19 -1.68 18.23
N PHE A 215 -11.37 -1.09 18.33
CA PHE A 215 -11.47 0.35 18.61
C PHE A 215 -11.17 0.71 20.07
N ASP A 216 -11.72 -0.06 21.01
CA ASP A 216 -11.47 0.09 22.46
C ASP A 216 -10.30 -0.77 22.97
N HIS A 217 -9.67 -1.57 22.10
CA HIS A 217 -8.64 -2.55 22.44
C HIS A 217 -9.05 -3.48 23.60
N SER A 218 -10.25 -4.07 23.51
CA SER A 218 -10.79 -4.98 24.54
C SER A 218 -11.05 -6.40 24.04
N VAL A 219 -11.28 -7.31 24.98
CA VAL A 219 -12.00 -8.57 24.73
C VAL A 219 -13.32 -8.52 25.48
N THR A 220 -14.43 -8.68 24.77
CA THR A 220 -15.79 -8.64 25.35
C THR A 220 -16.44 -10.02 25.27
N GLU A 221 -16.98 -10.47 26.40
CA GLU A 221 -17.80 -11.68 26.50
C GLU A 221 -19.27 -11.32 26.25
N PHE A 222 -19.89 -12.06 25.34
CA PHE A 222 -21.33 -12.04 25.11
C PHE A 222 -21.91 -13.40 25.50
N ALA A 223 -22.94 -13.40 26.35
CA ALA A 223 -23.89 -14.49 26.38
C ALA A 223 -24.57 -14.57 25.01
N PHE A 224 -24.63 -15.77 24.46
CA PHE A 224 -25.12 -16.04 23.12
C PHE A 224 -26.18 -17.14 23.17
N ASN A 225 -27.38 -16.84 22.66
CA ASN A 225 -28.43 -17.83 22.49
C ASN A 225 -28.55 -18.17 21.00
N ILE A 226 -28.36 -19.44 20.63
CA ILE A 226 -28.40 -19.89 19.24
C ILE A 226 -29.80 -19.76 18.62
N ASP A 227 -30.86 -20.06 19.39
CA ASP A 227 -32.24 -20.18 18.91
C ASP A 227 -32.84 -18.82 18.49
N ASP A 228 -32.81 -17.83 19.41
CA ASP A 228 -33.23 -16.45 19.12
C ASP A 228 -32.11 -15.61 18.47
N SER A 229 -30.89 -16.16 18.47
CA SER A 229 -29.68 -15.58 17.88
C SER A 229 -29.35 -14.20 18.48
N SER A 230 -29.53 -14.02 19.79
CA SER A 230 -29.21 -12.79 20.52
C SER A 230 -27.80 -12.81 21.11
N PHE A 231 -27.24 -11.60 21.23
CA PHE A 231 -25.99 -11.33 21.95
C PHE A 231 -26.31 -10.39 23.10
N THR A 232 -25.87 -10.74 24.31
CA THR A 232 -25.95 -9.88 25.50
C THR A 232 -24.57 -9.78 26.12
N GLU A 233 -24.02 -8.57 26.16
CA GLU A 233 -22.73 -8.28 26.81
C GLU A 233 -22.78 -8.69 28.29
N THR A 234 -21.92 -9.62 28.71
CA THR A 234 -21.85 -10.12 30.10
C THR A 234 -20.61 -9.64 30.85
N ALA A 235 -19.49 -9.45 30.15
CA ALA A 235 -18.25 -8.93 30.71
C ALA A 235 -17.38 -8.29 29.62
N SER A 236 -16.45 -7.43 30.00
CA SER A 236 -15.41 -6.90 29.10
C SER A 236 -14.10 -6.75 29.86
N ALA A 237 -12.98 -7.02 29.20
CA ALA A 237 -11.63 -6.88 29.71
C ALA A 237 -10.83 -5.98 28.77
N GLN A 238 -10.26 -4.90 29.31
CA GLN A 238 -9.39 -3.99 28.58
C GLN A 238 -8.01 -4.62 28.41
N LEU A 239 -7.45 -4.57 27.19
CA LEU A 239 -6.07 -4.99 26.93
C LEU A 239 -5.11 -3.82 27.14
N PHE A 240 -3.83 -4.10 27.33
CA PHE A 240 -2.81 -3.06 27.43
C PHE A 240 -2.70 -2.33 26.09
N ASN A 241 -3.04 -1.03 26.07
CA ASN A 241 -2.80 -0.15 24.93
C ASN A 241 -1.63 0.82 25.25
N PRO A 242 -0.48 0.74 24.54
CA PRO A 242 0.62 1.70 24.71
C PRO A 242 0.37 3.05 24.01
N GLU A 243 -0.66 3.16 23.17
CA GLU A 243 -1.00 4.39 22.47
C GLU A 243 -1.45 5.52 23.42
N THR A 244 -1.18 6.76 23.03
CA THR A 244 -1.76 7.93 23.70
C THR A 244 -3.26 8.06 23.39
N PRO A 245 -4.07 8.70 24.26
CA PRO A 245 -5.53 8.77 24.07
C PRO A 245 -5.99 9.42 22.75
N ASP A 246 -5.21 10.35 22.20
CA ASP A 246 -5.47 11.00 20.92
C ASP A 246 -5.23 10.08 19.71
N ILE A 247 -4.25 9.17 19.79
CA ILE A 247 -4.03 8.11 18.80
C ILE A 247 -5.14 7.06 18.90
N ALA A 248 -5.41 6.56 20.11
CA ALA A 248 -6.40 5.51 20.35
C ALA A 248 -7.82 5.93 19.89
N SER A 249 -8.23 7.16 20.21
CA SER A 249 -9.53 7.71 19.80
C SER A 249 -9.65 7.95 18.28
N GLY A 250 -8.51 8.12 17.59
CA GLY A 250 -8.45 8.27 16.13
C GLY A 250 -8.65 6.97 15.35
N ARG A 251 -8.35 5.83 15.97
CA ARG A 251 -8.41 4.48 15.38
C ARG A 251 -9.75 4.21 14.68
N GLN A 252 -10.86 4.51 15.34
CA GLN A 252 -12.22 4.26 14.81
C GLN A 252 -12.45 4.89 13.43
N TYR A 253 -11.92 6.09 13.16
CA TYR A 253 -12.23 6.84 11.94
C TYR A 253 -11.52 6.31 10.69
N LEU A 254 -10.53 5.41 10.83
CA LEU A 254 -9.94 4.74 9.66
C LEU A 254 -10.82 3.58 9.18
N TYR A 255 -11.48 2.90 10.12
CA TYR A 255 -12.14 1.61 9.90
C TYR A 255 -13.68 1.69 9.92
N ASP A 256 -14.27 2.49 10.80
CA ASP A 256 -15.71 2.54 11.03
C ASP A 256 -16.42 3.25 9.85
N ALA A 257 -17.04 2.44 9.00
CA ALA A 257 -17.79 2.89 7.83
C ALA A 257 -19.08 3.62 8.23
N THR A 258 -19.60 3.39 9.45
CA THR A 258 -20.80 4.06 9.98
C THR A 258 -20.56 5.53 10.30
N LEU A 259 -19.29 5.91 10.54
CA LEU A 259 -18.85 7.29 10.74
C LEU A 259 -18.37 7.97 9.45
N THR A 260 -17.96 7.19 8.44
CA THR A 260 -17.17 7.70 7.30
C THR A 260 -17.80 7.52 5.92
N SER A 261 -18.82 6.67 5.77
CA SER A 261 -19.55 6.45 4.51
C SER A 261 -21.06 6.44 4.71
N SER A 262 -21.81 7.17 3.87
CA SER A 262 -23.28 7.18 3.93
C SER A 262 -23.94 5.81 3.66
N LYS A 263 -23.24 4.89 3.00
CA LYS A 263 -23.70 3.51 2.77
C LYS A 263 -23.26 2.57 3.89
N GLY A 264 -22.15 2.86 4.56
CA GLY A 264 -21.51 1.96 5.52
C GLY A 264 -20.96 0.66 4.90
N ASN A 265 -20.74 0.63 3.58
CA ASN A 265 -20.15 -0.50 2.83
C ASN A 265 -18.62 -0.39 2.72
N VAL A 266 -18.07 0.81 2.91
CA VAL A 266 -16.64 1.08 2.76
C VAL A 266 -16.14 2.07 3.82
N ALA A 267 -14.88 1.95 4.18
CA ALA A 267 -14.13 2.92 4.99
C ALA A 267 -12.79 3.23 4.30
N CYS A 268 -12.01 4.16 4.86
CA CYS A 268 -10.65 4.41 4.39
C CYS A 268 -9.79 3.12 4.41
N ALA A 269 -9.95 2.30 5.45
CA ALA A 269 -9.30 1.01 5.60
C ALA A 269 -9.70 -0.04 4.55
N THR A 270 -10.71 0.19 3.72
CA THR A 270 -11.07 -0.71 2.61
C THR A 270 -10.02 -0.71 1.49
N CYS A 271 -9.40 0.44 1.20
CA CYS A 271 -8.20 0.51 0.35
C CYS A 271 -6.91 0.48 1.19
N HIS A 272 -6.97 0.95 2.45
CA HIS A 272 -5.82 1.00 3.36
C HIS A 272 -5.86 -0.11 4.42
N ILE A 273 -5.81 -1.36 3.98
CA ILE A 273 -5.99 -2.57 4.80
C ILE A 273 -5.04 -2.56 6.01
N PHE A 274 -5.55 -2.30 7.22
CA PHE A 274 -4.75 -2.10 8.44
C PHE A 274 -3.55 -1.13 8.29
N GLY A 275 -3.75 -0.07 7.49
CA GLY A 275 -2.71 0.92 7.17
C GLY A 275 -1.74 0.52 6.06
N GLU A 276 -1.83 -0.70 5.50
CA GLU A 276 -1.12 -1.10 4.29
C GLU A 276 -1.82 -0.57 3.02
N ASP A 277 -1.37 -1.01 1.83
CA ASP A 277 -2.16 -0.93 0.60
C ASP A 277 -2.92 -2.23 0.31
N ASP A 278 -4.05 -2.09 -0.39
CA ASP A 278 -4.92 -3.14 -0.92
C ASP A 278 -4.33 -3.95 -2.08
N LYS A 279 -3.03 -3.78 -2.39
CA LYS A 279 -2.33 -4.50 -3.46
C LYS A 279 -3.00 -4.30 -4.85
N LEU A 280 -3.70 -3.19 -5.07
CA LEU A 280 -4.37 -2.90 -6.35
C LEU A 280 -3.91 -1.61 -7.03
N GLN A 281 -4.25 -1.52 -8.31
CA GLN A 281 -4.24 -0.28 -9.09
C GLN A 281 -5.64 0.30 -9.19
N TRP A 282 -5.75 1.62 -9.06
CA TRP A 282 -6.97 2.40 -9.23
C TRP A 282 -6.73 3.58 -10.16
N ASP A 283 -7.70 3.88 -11.04
CA ASP A 283 -7.71 5.12 -11.81
C ASP A 283 -8.63 6.16 -11.13
N LEU A 284 -8.12 6.77 -10.06
CA LEU A 284 -8.83 7.80 -9.27
C LEU A 284 -8.77 9.19 -9.92
N SER A 285 -8.72 9.26 -11.25
CA SER A 285 -8.72 10.53 -11.99
C SER A 285 -10.01 11.34 -11.77
N ARG A 286 -9.91 12.67 -11.72
CA ARG A 286 -11.04 13.60 -11.51
C ARG A 286 -11.19 14.59 -12.67
N ILE A 287 -11.98 14.26 -13.68
CA ILE A 287 -12.20 15.11 -14.87
C ILE A 287 -12.63 16.55 -14.53
N SER A 288 -13.30 16.76 -13.39
CA SER A 288 -13.77 18.08 -12.91
C SER A 288 -12.77 18.85 -12.04
N LYS A 289 -11.70 18.22 -11.54
CA LYS A 289 -10.69 18.92 -10.73
C LYS A 289 -9.83 19.79 -11.67
N PRO A 290 -9.47 21.04 -11.31
CA PRO A 290 -8.54 21.83 -12.09
C PRO A 290 -7.13 21.19 -12.11
N ILE A 291 -6.26 21.68 -13.00
CA ILE A 291 -4.81 21.52 -12.84
C ILE A 291 -4.40 22.30 -11.60
N GLU A 292 -3.58 21.72 -10.72
CA GLU A 292 -3.06 22.38 -9.52
C GLU A 292 -1.58 22.72 -9.69
N ILE A 293 -1.12 23.79 -9.04
CA ILE A 293 0.30 24.09 -8.91
C ILE A 293 0.93 23.13 -7.90
N ASN A 294 2.06 22.54 -8.26
CA ASN A 294 2.92 21.81 -7.34
C ASN A 294 3.87 22.82 -6.65
N LEU A 295 3.56 23.12 -5.40
CA LEU A 295 4.28 24.01 -4.49
C LEU A 295 5.41 23.31 -3.74
N LEU A 296 5.58 21.99 -3.91
CA LEU A 296 6.52 21.18 -3.14
C LEU A 296 7.98 21.53 -3.49
N PRO A 297 8.90 21.40 -2.52
CA PRO A 297 10.33 21.50 -2.81
C PRO A 297 10.76 20.34 -3.73
N PHE A 298 11.60 20.63 -4.70
CA PHE A 298 12.20 19.63 -5.58
C PHE A 298 13.59 19.22 -5.08
N VAL A 299 14.03 18.01 -5.43
CA VAL A 299 15.45 17.63 -5.31
C VAL A 299 16.28 18.57 -6.18
N GLU A 300 17.32 19.14 -5.58
CA GLU A 300 18.23 20.06 -6.26
C GLU A 300 19.24 19.27 -7.07
N HIS A 301 19.56 19.76 -8.26
CA HIS A 301 20.62 19.17 -9.06
C HIS A 301 21.99 19.51 -8.42
N PRO A 302 22.86 18.53 -8.09
CA PRO A 302 24.08 18.81 -7.35
C PRO A 302 25.12 19.61 -8.16
N ASP A 303 25.08 19.54 -9.48
CA ASP A 303 25.90 20.36 -10.38
C ASP A 303 25.10 21.59 -10.87
N LYS A 304 25.53 22.80 -10.51
CA LYS A 304 24.75 24.05 -10.65
C LYS A 304 24.50 24.55 -12.08
N ASP A 305 25.15 23.94 -13.07
CA ASP A 305 25.06 24.35 -14.48
C ASP A 305 23.89 23.68 -15.23
N ILE A 306 23.13 22.81 -14.56
CA ILE A 306 21.90 22.20 -15.07
C ILE A 306 20.70 22.99 -14.51
N PRO A 307 19.73 23.45 -15.35
CA PRO A 307 18.64 24.32 -14.91
C PRO A 307 17.83 23.75 -13.75
N ASP A 308 17.36 24.63 -12.86
CA ASP A 308 16.43 24.25 -11.78
C ASP A 308 15.22 23.54 -12.40
N LEU A 309 14.97 22.32 -11.94
CA LEU A 309 13.93 21.45 -12.47
C LEU A 309 12.50 22.01 -12.32
N ARG A 310 12.30 23.05 -11.50
CA ARG A 310 11.07 23.87 -11.44
C ARG A 310 10.82 24.69 -12.71
N THR A 311 11.88 25.06 -13.42
CA THR A 311 11.84 25.88 -14.66
C THR A 311 11.72 25.03 -15.94
N THR A 312 11.62 23.70 -15.81
CA THR A 312 11.58 22.79 -16.97
C THR A 312 10.17 22.77 -17.58
N ALA A 313 10.03 23.46 -18.72
CA ALA A 313 8.82 23.55 -19.51
C ALA A 313 8.17 22.20 -19.86
N ARG A 314 6.82 22.14 -19.84
CA ARG A 314 6.07 20.90 -20.10
C ARG A 314 4.84 21.08 -20.99
N PRO A 315 4.51 20.07 -21.82
CA PRO A 315 3.22 19.99 -22.47
C PRO A 315 2.13 19.60 -21.47
N ILE A 316 1.09 20.42 -21.33
CA ILE A 316 -0.18 20.04 -20.72
C ILE A 316 -1.15 19.47 -21.75
N THR A 317 -2.30 18.97 -21.30
CA THR A 317 -3.51 18.84 -22.13
C THR A 317 -4.51 19.87 -21.62
N TYR A 318 -4.91 20.83 -22.45
CA TYR A 318 -5.83 21.90 -22.09
C TYR A 318 -7.05 21.87 -23.00
N LYS A 319 -8.26 21.90 -22.43
CA LYS A 319 -9.49 21.85 -23.21
C LYS A 319 -10.04 23.25 -23.43
N ALA A 320 -9.82 23.81 -24.62
CA ALA A 320 -10.36 25.10 -25.04
C ALA A 320 -11.12 25.01 -26.37
N ASN A 321 -11.91 26.04 -26.67
CA ASN A 321 -12.42 26.24 -28.02
C ASN A 321 -11.38 27.07 -28.81
N PRO A 322 -10.77 26.54 -29.89
CA PRO A 322 -9.72 27.24 -30.63
C PRO A 322 -10.25 28.46 -31.39
N ASN A 323 -11.57 28.58 -31.54
CA ASN A 323 -12.22 29.74 -32.16
C ASN A 323 -12.46 30.89 -31.16
N THR A 324 -12.12 30.71 -29.86
CA THR A 324 -12.33 31.71 -28.79
C THR A 324 -11.04 32.06 -28.06
N LEU A 325 -9.87 31.73 -28.63
CA LEU A 325 -8.56 32.08 -28.09
C LEU A 325 -7.72 32.80 -29.14
N SER A 326 -7.06 33.87 -28.72
CA SER A 326 -6.17 34.71 -29.51
C SER A 326 -4.81 34.83 -28.85
N GLU A 327 -3.80 35.24 -29.62
CA GLU A 327 -2.54 35.68 -29.03
C GLU A 327 -2.77 36.96 -28.22
N GLY A 328 -2.26 37.00 -26.98
CA GLY A 328 -2.51 38.06 -26.01
C GLY A 328 -3.48 37.69 -24.89
N ASP A 329 -4.36 36.70 -25.10
CA ASP A 329 -5.30 36.21 -24.08
C ASP A 329 -4.57 35.49 -22.93
N ASN A 330 -5.14 35.53 -21.72
CA ASN A 330 -4.68 34.72 -20.59
C ASN A 330 -5.47 33.41 -20.50
N ILE A 331 -4.79 32.30 -20.22
CA ILE A 331 -5.42 31.05 -19.75
C ILE A 331 -5.11 30.86 -18.26
N VAL A 332 -6.12 30.46 -17.49
CA VAL A 332 -5.94 30.16 -16.06
C VAL A 332 -5.44 28.73 -15.91
N LEU A 333 -4.25 28.56 -15.32
CA LEU A 333 -3.64 27.27 -14.99
C LEU A 333 -3.28 27.27 -13.50
N GLY A 334 -3.86 26.39 -12.70
CA GLY A 334 -3.60 26.32 -11.25
C GLY A 334 -3.90 27.59 -10.46
N GLY A 335 -4.82 28.43 -10.95
CA GLY A 335 -5.13 29.73 -10.34
C GLY A 335 -4.19 30.87 -10.74
N THR A 336 -3.26 30.63 -11.67
CA THR A 336 -2.35 31.64 -12.24
C THR A 336 -2.75 31.96 -13.69
N ASP A 337 -2.75 33.24 -14.04
CA ASP A 337 -2.91 33.71 -15.41
C ASP A 337 -1.62 33.49 -16.22
N VAL A 338 -1.71 32.67 -17.27
CA VAL A 338 -0.60 32.39 -18.20
C VAL A 338 -0.95 32.97 -19.57
N LYS A 339 -0.11 33.90 -20.06
CA LYS A 339 -0.39 34.64 -21.30
C LYS A 339 -0.08 33.81 -22.54
N ILE A 340 -1.04 33.69 -23.46
CA ILE A 340 -0.81 33.10 -24.78
C ILE A 340 0.03 34.06 -25.62
N VAL A 341 1.23 33.65 -26.01
CA VAL A 341 2.16 34.44 -26.85
C VAL A 341 2.25 33.94 -28.29
N HIS A 342 1.80 32.71 -28.56
CA HIS A 342 1.65 32.21 -29.92
C HIS A 342 0.54 31.15 -30.03
N ILE A 343 -0.12 31.10 -31.20
CA ILE A 343 -1.02 29.99 -31.59
C ILE A 343 -0.64 29.57 -33.02
N GLY A 344 -0.25 28.30 -33.23
CA GLY A 344 0.20 27.87 -34.55
C GLY A 344 1.12 26.64 -34.61
N THR A 345 2.31 26.82 -35.19
CA THR A 345 3.31 25.75 -35.40
C THR A 345 4.58 26.04 -34.61
N GLN A 346 5.31 24.97 -34.21
CA GLN A 346 6.46 25.10 -33.31
C GLN A 346 7.54 25.99 -33.94
N LYS A 347 7.65 25.93 -35.27
CA LYS A 347 8.52 26.82 -36.05
C LYS A 347 8.12 28.29 -35.87
N GLY A 348 6.85 28.64 -36.00
CA GLY A 348 6.35 30.01 -35.79
C GLY A 348 6.63 30.55 -34.39
N PHE A 349 6.58 29.70 -33.36
CA PHE A 349 7.00 30.08 -32.00
C PHE A 349 8.50 30.39 -31.93
N ALA A 350 9.33 29.52 -32.50
CA ALA A 350 10.77 29.68 -32.52
C ALA A 350 11.22 30.90 -33.33
N ASP A 351 10.54 31.19 -34.46
CA ASP A 351 10.79 32.36 -35.29
C ASP A 351 10.49 33.66 -34.51
N LYS A 352 9.38 33.72 -33.76
CA LYS A 352 9.01 34.86 -32.89
C LYS A 352 9.93 35.06 -31.67
N LEU A 353 10.45 33.96 -31.11
CA LEU A 353 11.48 34.03 -30.07
C LEU A 353 12.80 34.57 -30.62
N ALA A 354 13.20 34.12 -31.82
CA ALA A 354 14.43 34.55 -32.47
C ALA A 354 14.38 36.01 -32.97
N SER A 355 13.20 36.52 -33.33
CA SER A 355 12.99 37.93 -33.69
C SER A 355 12.89 38.87 -32.48
N GLY A 356 12.71 38.34 -31.27
CA GLY A 356 12.51 39.12 -30.05
C GLY A 356 11.08 39.66 -29.86
N GLU A 357 10.10 39.19 -30.64
CA GLU A 357 8.68 39.49 -30.46
C GLU A 357 8.12 38.92 -29.15
N ILE A 358 8.75 37.87 -28.62
CA ILE A 358 8.42 37.22 -27.35
C ILE A 358 9.62 37.39 -26.41
N ASP A 359 9.41 38.06 -25.28
CA ASP A 359 10.43 38.19 -24.22
C ASP A 359 10.50 36.89 -23.41
N PRO A 360 11.62 36.12 -23.49
CA PRO A 360 11.78 34.87 -22.76
C PRO A 360 11.94 35.05 -21.24
N LYS A 361 12.03 36.30 -20.73
CA LYS A 361 12.10 36.60 -19.29
C LYS A 361 10.72 36.80 -18.65
N GLN A 362 9.63 36.72 -19.41
CA GLN A 362 8.28 36.73 -18.84
C GLN A 362 8.03 35.41 -18.11
N SER A 363 7.64 35.50 -16.83
CA SER A 363 7.54 34.37 -15.89
C SER A 363 6.41 33.38 -16.15
N SER A 364 5.53 33.62 -17.13
CA SER A 364 4.44 32.68 -17.50
C SER A 364 3.89 32.97 -18.89
N ILE A 365 4.33 32.19 -19.89
CA ILE A 365 3.91 32.32 -21.29
C ILE A 365 3.53 30.96 -21.89
N ALA A 366 2.42 30.92 -22.63
CA ALA A 366 1.88 29.73 -23.29
C ALA A 366 1.95 29.84 -24.82
N TYR A 367 2.23 28.72 -25.48
CA TYR A 367 2.06 28.57 -26.92
C TYR A 367 1.17 27.36 -27.21
N LEU A 368 0.19 27.54 -28.11
CA LEU A 368 -0.87 26.57 -28.37
C LEU A 368 -0.69 25.82 -29.68
N MET A 369 -0.79 24.48 -29.61
CA MET A 369 -0.86 23.58 -30.76
C MET A 369 -2.17 22.79 -30.81
N LYS A 370 -2.64 22.53 -32.03
CA LYS A 370 -3.71 21.57 -32.29
C LYS A 370 -3.15 20.15 -32.33
N SER A 371 -3.80 19.21 -31.66
CA SER A 371 -3.43 17.79 -31.72
C SER A 371 -3.75 17.19 -33.09
N GLU A 372 -2.83 16.41 -33.65
CA GLU A 372 -3.09 15.55 -34.81
C GLU A 372 -3.50 14.12 -34.42
N LEU A 373 -3.28 13.71 -33.16
CA LEU A 373 -3.47 12.33 -32.67
C LEU A 373 -4.85 12.04 -32.06
N ASP A 374 -5.62 13.07 -31.68
CA ASP A 374 -7.05 12.95 -31.35
C ASP A 374 -7.74 14.26 -31.68
N LYS A 375 -8.79 14.20 -32.51
CA LYS A 375 -9.54 15.38 -33.00
C LYS A 375 -10.37 16.07 -31.91
N ARG A 376 -10.45 15.51 -30.70
CA ARG A 376 -11.24 16.01 -29.55
C ARG A 376 -10.38 16.60 -28.43
N LEU A 377 -9.05 16.52 -28.53
CA LEU A 377 -8.09 16.91 -27.47
C LEU A 377 -7.06 17.88 -28.03
N PHE A 378 -6.56 18.82 -27.21
CA PHE A 378 -5.38 19.62 -27.56
C PHE A 378 -4.17 19.04 -26.82
N LYS A 379 -3.24 18.48 -27.59
CA LYS A 379 -1.96 17.97 -27.10
C LYS A 379 -0.89 18.99 -27.45
N TYR A 380 -0.24 19.50 -26.42
CA TYR A 380 0.99 20.28 -26.55
C TYR A 380 2.13 19.26 -26.73
N ASN A 381 3.14 19.55 -27.54
CA ASN A 381 4.30 18.66 -27.71
C ASN A 381 5.48 19.40 -28.38
N ILE A 382 6.73 19.01 -28.09
CA ILE A 382 7.95 19.68 -28.59
C ILE A 382 9.11 18.68 -28.77
N ARG A 383 9.78 18.73 -29.94
CA ARG A 383 11.24 18.64 -30.23
C ARG A 383 11.43 18.26 -31.71
N ASN A 384 12.48 18.65 -32.42
CA ASN A 384 13.61 19.56 -32.12
C ASN A 384 13.43 20.86 -32.96
N ASN A 385 14.23 21.92 -32.85
CA ASN A 385 15.52 22.09 -32.17
C ASN A 385 15.55 23.42 -31.38
N LYS A 386 16.73 23.86 -30.93
CA LYS A 386 16.97 25.14 -30.21
C LYS A 386 16.39 26.33 -31.00
N PRO A 387 15.65 27.29 -30.39
CA PRO A 387 15.67 27.67 -28.96
C PRO A 387 14.67 26.94 -28.03
N THR A 388 14.67 27.38 -26.76
CA THR A 388 14.27 26.60 -25.58
C THR A 388 12.90 27.02 -25.01
N TRP A 389 11.84 26.35 -25.47
CA TRP A 389 10.56 26.05 -24.78
C TRP A 389 9.61 27.19 -24.30
N VAL A 390 8.42 26.72 -23.87
CA VAL A 390 7.25 27.46 -23.37
C VAL A 390 7.31 27.48 -21.84
N LEU A 391 7.52 28.66 -21.23
CA LEU A 391 7.68 28.78 -19.79
C LEU A 391 6.31 28.80 -19.08
N ILE A 392 5.90 27.65 -18.54
CA ILE A 392 5.13 27.63 -17.29
C ILE A 392 6.19 27.47 -16.20
N ASP A 393 6.52 28.56 -15.49
CA ASP A 393 7.57 28.61 -14.44
C ASP A 393 7.10 27.96 -13.13
N THR A 394 6.31 26.89 -13.26
CA THR A 394 5.49 26.36 -12.19
C THR A 394 5.15 24.90 -12.48
N PRO A 395 5.78 23.95 -11.77
CA PRO A 395 5.39 22.54 -11.79
C PRO A 395 3.91 22.37 -11.43
N PHE A 396 3.26 21.31 -11.92
CA PHE A 396 1.82 21.13 -11.78
C PHE A 396 1.40 19.67 -11.66
N PHE A 397 0.25 19.45 -11.03
CA PHE A 397 -0.44 18.16 -11.00
C PHE A 397 -1.61 18.16 -11.98
N HIS A 398 -1.66 17.14 -12.83
CA HIS A 398 -2.76 16.95 -13.76
C HIS A 398 -3.85 16.09 -13.09
N PRO A 399 -5.14 16.48 -13.17
CA PRO A 399 -6.23 15.80 -12.47
C PRO A 399 -6.56 14.42 -13.07
N LEU A 400 -6.06 14.11 -14.27
CA LEU A 400 -6.05 12.76 -14.83
C LEU A 400 -4.70 12.10 -14.52
N LYS A 401 -4.67 11.32 -13.44
CA LYS A 401 -3.48 10.61 -12.93
C LYS A 401 -3.23 9.30 -13.70
N GLY A 402 -4.31 8.68 -14.20
CA GLY A 402 -4.31 7.32 -14.71
C GLY A 402 -4.18 6.28 -13.59
N PRO A 403 -4.02 4.99 -13.94
CA PRO A 403 -3.86 3.91 -12.96
C PRO A 403 -2.62 4.11 -12.08
N MET A 404 -2.86 4.21 -10.77
CA MET A 404 -1.82 4.25 -9.73
C MET A 404 -2.20 3.26 -8.63
N ARG A 405 -1.19 2.70 -7.96
CA ARG A 405 -1.43 1.93 -6.74
C ARG A 405 -1.87 2.84 -5.60
N THR A 406 -2.66 2.26 -4.71
CA THR A 406 -2.82 2.76 -3.35
C THR A 406 -1.44 2.85 -2.68
N LEU A 407 -1.22 3.85 -1.83
CA LEU A 407 -0.05 3.90 -0.95
C LEU A 407 -0.46 3.40 0.43
N PRO A 408 0.42 2.67 1.15
CA PRO A 408 0.24 2.43 2.57
C PRO A 408 0.23 3.75 3.35
N LEU A 409 -0.55 3.79 4.43
CA LEU A 409 -0.56 4.87 5.41
C LEU A 409 0.56 4.73 6.44
N LYS A 410 1.14 3.54 6.58
CA LYS A 410 2.34 3.34 7.41
C LYS A 410 3.49 4.22 6.92
N GLY A 411 4.22 4.84 7.85
CA GLY A 411 5.41 5.64 7.58
C GLY A 411 5.16 7.00 6.92
N ILE A 412 3.93 7.54 6.93
CA ILE A 412 3.65 8.82 6.26
C ILE A 412 4.07 10.06 7.07
N GLN A 413 4.37 9.93 8.37
CA GLN A 413 4.62 11.04 9.30
C GLN A 413 5.73 12.03 8.89
N GLN A 414 6.73 11.57 8.15
CA GLN A 414 7.85 12.38 7.64
C GLN A 414 7.93 12.35 6.09
N SER A 415 6.84 11.96 5.42
CA SER A 415 6.79 11.73 3.98
C SER A 415 6.22 12.91 3.17
N GLY A 416 6.03 14.08 3.79
CA GLY A 416 5.50 15.29 3.17
C GLY A 416 4.07 15.16 2.63
N ALA A 417 3.87 15.55 1.37
CA ALA A 417 2.59 15.49 0.68
C ALA A 417 2.01 14.06 0.59
N MET A 418 0.70 13.90 0.32
CA MET A 418 0.05 12.59 0.17
C MET A 418 -0.10 12.16 -1.31
N HIS A 419 -0.40 10.88 -1.53
CA HIS A 419 -0.33 10.16 -2.83
C HIS A 419 1.08 10.05 -3.45
N PHE A 420 1.23 9.16 -4.43
CA PHE A 420 2.47 9.04 -5.23
C PHE A 420 2.84 10.35 -5.92
N ILE A 421 1.87 11.11 -6.42
CA ILE A 421 2.17 12.37 -7.09
C ILE A 421 2.47 13.53 -6.12
N GLY A 422 1.91 13.51 -4.91
CA GLY A 422 2.02 14.63 -3.96
C GLY A 422 0.92 15.69 -4.12
N ASP A 423 -0.24 15.38 -4.70
CA ASP A 423 -1.28 16.38 -5.03
C ASP A 423 -2.12 16.84 -3.84
N LEU A 424 -1.99 16.22 -2.67
CA LEU A 424 -2.41 16.82 -1.41
C LEU A 424 -1.15 17.30 -0.70
N GLN A 425 -0.94 18.61 -0.68
CA GLN A 425 0.36 19.24 -0.43
C GLN A 425 0.50 19.80 0.98
N GLY A 426 -0.60 20.20 1.62
CA GLY A 426 -0.60 20.93 2.89
C GLY A 426 -0.03 22.35 2.78
N MET A 427 -0.04 22.95 1.57
CA MET A 427 0.61 24.23 1.28
C MET A 427 -0.34 25.26 0.67
N LYS A 428 -0.38 26.45 1.28
CA LYS A 428 -1.11 27.62 0.77
C LYS A 428 -0.32 28.25 -0.39
N GLY A 429 -1.01 28.64 -1.47
CA GLY A 429 -0.42 29.21 -2.68
C GLY A 429 -1.49 29.70 -3.66
N PRO A 430 -1.14 30.03 -4.93
CA PRO A 430 -2.14 30.34 -5.95
C PRO A 430 -3.06 29.14 -6.17
N GLY A 431 -4.36 29.38 -6.30
CA GLY A 431 -5.41 28.34 -6.25
C GLY A 431 -5.65 27.75 -4.85
N ASN A 432 -4.58 27.43 -4.12
CA ASN A 432 -4.60 26.73 -2.83
C ASN A 432 -4.76 27.71 -1.65
N THR A 433 -5.99 28.15 -1.36
CA THR A 433 -6.27 29.17 -0.33
C THR A 433 -6.97 28.64 0.92
N LYS A 434 -7.63 27.47 0.86
CA LYS A 434 -8.46 26.92 1.95
C LYS A 434 -7.78 25.80 2.75
N CYS A 435 -6.45 25.71 2.69
CA CYS A 435 -5.71 24.62 3.33
C CYS A 435 -6.02 24.49 4.83
N PRO A 436 -6.21 23.26 5.34
CA PRO A 436 -6.47 23.00 6.74
C PRO A 436 -5.24 23.32 7.61
N GLU A 437 -5.47 23.61 8.89
CA GLU A 437 -4.40 23.93 9.84
C GLU A 437 -3.80 22.67 10.49
N GLY A 438 -2.49 22.73 10.75
CA GLY A 438 -1.68 21.62 11.27
C GLY A 438 -0.23 22.04 11.53
N LYS A 439 0.43 21.35 12.47
CA LYS A 439 1.79 21.64 12.94
C LYS A 439 2.86 21.29 11.90
N THR A 440 2.68 20.18 11.19
CA THR A 440 3.60 19.70 10.15
C THR A 440 3.00 19.86 8.75
N LEU A 441 3.78 19.53 7.71
CA LEU A 441 3.29 19.51 6.34
C LEU A 441 2.31 18.34 6.14
N GLU A 442 2.66 17.19 6.70
CA GLU A 442 1.96 15.92 6.67
C GLU A 442 0.60 16.01 7.36
N GLU A 443 0.51 16.67 8.53
CA GLU A 443 -0.77 16.94 9.20
C GLU A 443 -1.74 17.71 8.29
N ARG A 444 -1.24 18.75 7.59
CA ARG A 444 -2.07 19.55 6.69
C ARG A 444 -2.43 18.79 5.41
N ALA A 445 -1.46 18.11 4.81
CA ALA A 445 -1.63 17.30 3.60
C ALA A 445 -2.62 16.15 3.82
N PHE A 446 -2.58 15.48 4.98
CA PHE A 446 -3.55 14.44 5.32
C PHE A 446 -4.96 15.01 5.54
N LYS A 447 -5.08 16.17 6.20
CA LYS A 447 -6.37 16.84 6.40
C LYS A 447 -7.05 17.29 5.10
N GLU A 448 -6.31 17.40 3.99
CA GLU A 448 -6.91 17.68 2.67
C GLU A 448 -7.80 16.54 2.14
N PHE A 449 -7.67 15.30 2.63
CA PHE A 449 -8.65 14.25 2.35
C PHE A 449 -10.06 14.64 2.81
N ASN A 450 -10.16 15.52 3.81
CA ASN A 450 -11.41 16.10 4.30
C ASN A 450 -11.71 17.44 3.60
N THR A 451 -10.77 18.39 3.70
CA THR A 451 -10.92 19.77 3.20
C THR A 451 -9.74 20.15 2.31
N PRO A 452 -9.81 19.92 1.00
CA PRO A 452 -8.76 20.27 0.03
C PRO A 452 -8.38 21.76 0.04
N CYS A 453 -7.09 22.04 -0.18
CA CYS A 453 -6.54 23.39 -0.33
C CYS A 453 -7.20 24.21 -1.45
N ASP A 454 -7.54 23.55 -2.57
CA ASP A 454 -8.22 24.16 -3.73
C ASP A 454 -9.69 24.52 -3.44
N GLY A 455 -10.22 24.09 -2.30
CA GLY A 455 -11.60 24.31 -1.89
C GLY A 455 -12.63 23.50 -2.66
N SER A 456 -12.21 22.46 -3.40
CA SER A 456 -13.08 21.43 -3.95
C SER A 456 -13.48 20.41 -2.87
N ASN A 457 -14.32 19.45 -3.23
CA ASN A 457 -14.74 18.40 -2.31
C ASN A 457 -13.63 17.35 -2.11
N GLY A 458 -13.44 16.93 -0.86
CA GLY A 458 -12.48 15.89 -0.46
C GLY A 458 -12.95 14.46 -0.73
N ALA A 459 -12.15 13.50 -0.28
CA ALA A 459 -12.35 12.06 -0.49
C ALA A 459 -13.62 11.54 0.21
N PHE A 460 -13.95 12.03 1.41
CA PHE A 460 -15.20 11.66 2.10
C PHE A 460 -16.42 11.87 1.18
N HIS A 461 -16.51 13.03 0.53
CA HIS A 461 -17.61 13.34 -0.40
C HIS A 461 -17.51 12.59 -1.73
N ASN A 462 -16.33 12.55 -2.36
CA ASN A 462 -16.22 12.04 -3.73
C ASN A 462 -16.16 10.51 -3.79
N LEU A 463 -15.40 9.90 -2.87
CA LEU A 463 -15.08 8.48 -2.86
C LEU A 463 -15.97 7.69 -1.89
N LEU A 464 -16.19 8.18 -0.65
CA LEU A 464 -16.99 7.46 0.37
C LEU A 464 -18.50 7.83 0.36
N ASP A 465 -18.86 8.84 -0.45
CA ASP A 465 -20.21 9.43 -0.57
C ASP A 465 -20.78 9.98 0.75
N SER A 466 -19.92 10.55 1.60
CA SER A 466 -20.23 11.09 2.93
C SER A 466 -19.99 12.61 3.04
N THR A 467 -20.37 13.21 4.16
CA THR A 467 -19.94 14.57 4.50
C THR A 467 -18.51 14.58 5.04
N ALA A 468 -17.89 15.76 5.05
CA ALA A 468 -16.63 15.96 5.75
C ALA A 468 -16.76 15.63 7.25
N LEU A 469 -15.73 15.03 7.84
CA LEU A 469 -15.63 14.79 9.28
C LEU A 469 -15.52 16.13 10.04
N PRO A 470 -16.05 16.23 11.28
CA PRO A 470 -15.75 17.35 12.17
C PRO A 470 -14.24 17.52 12.41
N ASP A 471 -13.75 18.75 12.58
CA ASP A 471 -12.32 19.06 12.70
C ASP A 471 -11.60 18.26 13.80
N THR A 472 -12.28 18.01 14.94
CA THR A 472 -11.76 17.16 16.02
C THR A 472 -11.57 15.72 15.56
N ALA A 473 -12.59 15.11 14.95
CA ALA A 473 -12.54 13.75 14.44
C ALA A 473 -11.49 13.58 13.33
N MET A 474 -11.41 14.56 12.41
CA MET A 474 -10.36 14.54 11.38
C MET A 474 -8.96 14.71 11.97
N SER A 475 -8.80 15.51 13.04
CA SER A 475 -7.52 15.64 13.73
C SER A 475 -7.12 14.37 14.49
N GLN A 476 -8.08 13.65 15.08
CA GLN A 476 -7.85 12.33 15.69
C GLN A 476 -7.47 11.29 14.62
N LEU A 477 -8.21 11.23 13.49
CA LEU A 477 -7.85 10.36 12.35
C LEU A 477 -6.46 10.68 11.80
N THR A 478 -6.11 11.96 11.74
CA THR A 478 -4.77 12.42 11.33
C THR A 478 -3.72 11.91 12.31
N ALA A 479 -3.90 12.10 13.62
CA ALA A 479 -2.97 11.64 14.65
C ALA A 479 -2.76 10.11 14.59
N TYR A 480 -3.85 9.33 14.47
CA TYR A 480 -3.77 7.88 14.30
C TYR A 480 -3.03 7.49 13.01
N SER A 481 -3.39 8.08 11.87
CA SER A 481 -2.79 7.71 10.57
C SER A 481 -1.31 8.11 10.47
N LEU A 482 -0.90 9.19 11.12
CA LEU A 482 0.51 9.60 11.24
C LEU A 482 1.29 8.80 12.31
N ALA A 483 0.64 7.95 13.09
CA ALA A 483 1.28 7.07 14.10
C ALA A 483 1.40 5.61 13.62
N LEU A 484 1.03 5.32 12.37
CA LEU A 484 1.18 4.00 11.77
C LEU A 484 2.63 3.80 11.32
N ASP A 485 3.34 2.86 11.93
CA ASP A 485 4.73 2.52 11.62
C ASP A 485 4.85 1.23 10.80
N TYR A 486 6.00 1.03 10.14
CA TYR A 486 6.35 -0.28 9.59
C TYR A 486 6.91 -1.21 10.66
N PRO A 487 6.56 -2.51 10.65
CA PRO A 487 7.29 -3.52 11.41
C PRO A 487 8.75 -3.60 10.92
N PRO A 488 9.64 -4.30 11.65
CA PRO A 488 10.97 -4.61 11.16
C PRO A 488 10.93 -5.28 9.78
N ASN A 489 11.79 -4.83 8.86
CA ASN A 489 11.88 -5.42 7.53
C ASN A 489 12.31 -6.91 7.61
N PRO A 490 11.48 -7.87 7.16
CA PRO A 490 11.75 -9.31 7.31
C PRO A 490 12.93 -9.83 6.46
N ILE A 491 13.42 -9.04 5.50
CA ILE A 491 14.61 -9.36 4.70
C ILE A 491 15.89 -8.90 5.41
N ARG A 492 15.79 -7.97 6.37
CA ARG A 492 16.94 -7.47 7.11
C ARG A 492 17.36 -8.49 8.18
N ALA A 493 18.65 -8.83 8.19
CA ALA A 493 19.21 -9.78 9.15
C ALA A 493 18.99 -9.32 10.61
N LEU A 494 18.76 -10.29 11.51
CA LEU A 494 18.48 -10.02 12.93
C LEU A 494 19.64 -9.34 13.66
N ASP A 495 20.89 -9.53 13.23
CA ASP A 495 22.07 -8.79 13.72
C ASP A 495 22.15 -7.35 13.20
N ASN A 496 21.18 -6.90 12.39
CA ASN A 496 21.10 -5.59 11.73
C ASN A 496 22.17 -5.34 10.64
N SER A 497 22.92 -6.35 10.22
CA SER A 497 23.88 -6.30 9.10
C SER A 497 23.24 -5.91 7.75
N THR A 498 24.04 -5.45 6.79
CA THR A 498 23.60 -5.14 5.41
C THR A 498 24.65 -5.53 4.39
N ASN A 499 24.24 -5.69 3.13
CA ASN A 499 25.18 -5.71 2.01
C ASN A 499 25.92 -4.35 1.92
N GLU A 500 27.13 -4.26 2.48
CA GLU A 500 27.93 -3.03 2.49
C GLU A 500 28.23 -2.49 1.09
N ASN A 501 28.41 -3.37 0.10
CA ASN A 501 28.71 -2.95 -1.27
C ASN A 501 27.47 -2.33 -1.90
N GLY A 502 26.30 -2.95 -1.70
CA GLY A 502 25.00 -2.39 -2.05
C GLY A 502 24.77 -1.01 -1.44
N ARG A 503 25.08 -0.87 -0.15
CA ARG A 503 25.09 0.42 0.53
C ARG A 503 26.04 1.40 -0.16
N LYS A 504 27.29 1.03 -0.46
CA LYS A 504 28.25 1.92 -1.16
C LYS A 504 27.72 2.37 -2.53
N HIS A 505 27.05 1.49 -3.27
CA HIS A 505 26.42 1.82 -4.57
C HIS A 505 25.23 2.78 -4.41
N PHE A 506 24.47 2.70 -3.31
CA PHE A 506 23.35 3.61 -3.01
C PHE A 506 23.78 5.09 -2.82
N PHE A 507 25.01 5.32 -2.32
CA PHE A 507 25.62 6.65 -2.19
C PHE A 507 26.45 7.08 -3.42
N ARG A 508 26.58 6.21 -4.44
CA ARG A 508 27.33 6.50 -5.66
C ARG A 508 26.41 7.12 -6.71
N ARG A 509 26.90 8.11 -7.48
CA ARG A 509 26.19 8.62 -8.66
C ARG A 509 26.06 7.50 -9.70
N ILE A 510 24.82 7.11 -10.03
CA ILE A 510 24.49 6.04 -10.99
C ILE A 510 23.39 6.41 -11.99
N ALA A 511 22.67 7.52 -11.79
CA ALA A 511 21.59 7.96 -12.67
C ALA A 511 21.94 9.26 -13.41
N VAL A 512 21.42 9.41 -14.64
CA VAL A 512 21.54 10.62 -15.48
C VAL A 512 20.35 11.55 -15.31
N ASP A 513 20.41 12.75 -15.89
CA ASP A 513 19.23 13.61 -16.02
C ASP A 513 18.23 13.00 -17.00
N VAL A 514 17.16 12.44 -16.45
CA VAL A 514 16.05 11.90 -17.24
C VAL A 514 15.18 13.01 -17.86
N GLY A 515 15.22 14.23 -17.33
CA GLY A 515 14.59 15.41 -17.92
C GLY A 515 15.24 15.82 -19.25
N ASN A 516 16.54 15.56 -19.42
CA ASN A 516 17.26 15.82 -20.66
C ASN A 516 17.41 14.54 -21.52
N LEU A 517 16.53 14.39 -22.51
CA LEU A 517 16.60 13.29 -23.49
C LEU A 517 17.98 13.13 -24.16
N GLU A 518 18.78 14.20 -24.30
CA GLU A 518 20.14 14.09 -24.84
C GLU A 518 21.09 13.37 -23.86
N TYR A 519 20.97 13.63 -22.55
CA TYR A 519 21.74 12.93 -21.51
C TYR A 519 21.23 11.50 -21.30
N VAL A 520 19.92 11.23 -21.46
CA VAL A 520 19.36 9.87 -21.52
C VAL A 520 19.92 9.07 -22.69
N ILE A 521 20.04 9.69 -23.87
CA ILE A 521 20.59 9.05 -25.07
C ILE A 521 22.11 8.84 -24.93
N LYS A 522 22.85 9.84 -24.47
CA LYS A 522 24.32 9.81 -24.31
C LYS A 522 24.80 9.03 -23.08
N ARG A 523 23.94 8.83 -22.09
CA ARG A 523 24.21 8.17 -20.79
C ARG A 523 25.19 8.92 -19.88
N GLU A 524 25.36 10.20 -20.11
CA GLU A 524 26.28 11.06 -19.38
C GLU A 524 25.76 12.51 -19.33
N PRO A 525 26.11 13.28 -18.28
CA PRO A 525 26.83 12.85 -17.08
C PRO A 525 25.97 12.03 -16.11
N LEU A 526 26.61 11.18 -15.30
CA LEU A 526 25.99 10.60 -14.11
C LEU A 526 25.95 11.67 -13.00
N ILE A 527 24.76 12.01 -12.53
CA ILE A 527 24.49 13.19 -11.72
C ILE A 527 23.84 12.88 -10.36
N PHE A 528 23.01 11.83 -10.29
CA PHE A 528 22.27 11.47 -9.08
C PHE A 528 22.73 10.13 -8.53
N ALA A 529 22.87 10.06 -7.22
CA ALA A 529 22.89 8.85 -6.41
C ALA A 529 21.48 8.53 -5.89
N CYS A 530 21.23 7.29 -5.47
CA CYS A 530 19.93 6.91 -4.91
C CYS A 530 19.57 7.76 -3.67
N ILE A 531 20.57 8.03 -2.82
CA ILE A 531 20.45 8.84 -1.60
C ILE A 531 19.96 10.28 -1.85
N ASP A 532 20.24 10.88 -3.02
CA ASP A 532 19.86 12.28 -3.32
C ASP A 532 18.33 12.47 -3.37
N CYS A 533 17.61 11.39 -3.66
CA CYS A 533 16.15 11.32 -3.57
C CYS A 533 15.71 10.55 -2.32
N HIS A 534 16.25 9.35 -2.09
CA HIS A 534 15.82 8.42 -1.06
C HIS A 534 16.70 8.54 0.20
N HIS A 535 16.62 9.71 0.86
CA HIS A 535 17.39 10.02 2.06
C HIS A 535 17.22 8.97 3.18
N ILE A 536 18.31 8.73 3.92
CA ILE A 536 18.34 7.92 5.15
C ILE A 536 18.78 8.82 6.30
N ASP A 537 17.87 9.13 7.22
CA ASP A 537 18.15 9.87 8.45
C ASP A 537 17.18 9.45 9.56
N ARG A 538 17.59 8.44 10.33
CA ARG A 538 16.81 7.87 11.44
C ARG A 538 16.46 8.91 12.50
N GLN A 539 17.35 9.88 12.77
CA GLN A 539 17.09 10.94 13.76
C GLN A 539 15.97 11.90 13.33
N LYS A 540 15.71 11.99 12.01
CA LYS A 540 14.59 12.74 11.43
C LYS A 540 13.42 11.85 10.97
N GLY A 541 13.45 10.54 11.22
CA GLY A 541 12.43 9.60 10.74
C GLY A 541 12.39 9.43 9.21
N LEU A 542 13.47 9.75 8.49
CA LEU A 542 13.52 9.64 7.03
C LEU A 542 14.06 8.27 6.61
N TYR A 543 13.18 7.39 6.14
CA TYR A 543 13.50 6.02 5.73
C TYR A 543 13.29 5.84 4.22
N GLY A 544 14.22 6.40 3.44
CA GLY A 544 14.24 6.28 1.98
C GLY A 544 13.39 7.34 1.28
N THR A 545 13.20 8.51 1.87
CA THR A 545 12.56 9.67 1.22
C THR A 545 13.18 10.97 1.70
N SER A 546 13.37 11.92 0.80
CA SER A 546 13.75 13.30 1.11
C SER A 546 12.56 14.20 1.49
N ALA A 547 11.32 13.67 1.47
CA ALA A 547 10.06 14.41 1.54
C ALA A 547 9.88 15.48 0.42
N LYS A 548 10.70 15.44 -0.63
CA LYS A 548 10.65 16.33 -1.81
C LYS A 548 9.95 15.68 -3.00
N SER A 549 9.66 16.48 -4.02
CA SER A 549 9.32 16.01 -5.37
C SER A 549 10.56 15.78 -6.24
N TYR A 550 10.42 14.93 -7.24
CA TYR A 550 11.30 14.91 -8.41
C TYR A 550 10.54 15.39 -9.64
N SER A 551 11.26 16.06 -10.55
CA SER A 551 10.70 16.56 -11.80
C SER A 551 10.65 15.42 -12.79
N ALA A 552 9.44 14.99 -13.14
CA ALA A 552 9.24 13.86 -14.01
C ALA A 552 9.83 14.04 -15.42
N PRO A 553 10.56 13.03 -15.94
CA PRO A 553 11.03 13.05 -17.32
C PRO A 553 9.88 13.05 -18.33
N ALA A 554 10.22 13.37 -19.58
CA ALA A 554 9.34 13.23 -20.74
C ALA A 554 8.77 11.80 -20.95
N LEU A 555 9.27 10.81 -20.20
CA LEU A 555 8.83 9.41 -20.21
C LEU A 555 7.72 9.09 -19.20
N THR A 556 7.61 9.81 -18.07
CA THR A 556 6.59 9.58 -17.02
C THR A 556 5.53 10.68 -16.95
N LEU A 557 5.74 11.82 -17.62
CA LEU A 557 4.76 12.86 -17.93
C LEU A 557 4.11 13.64 -16.77
N GLN A 558 4.25 13.23 -15.50
CA GLN A 558 3.67 13.91 -14.33
C GLN A 558 4.61 13.86 -13.13
N ASP A 559 4.75 14.99 -12.42
CA ASP A 559 5.55 15.08 -11.20
C ASP A 559 5.10 14.12 -10.12
N ALA A 560 6.06 13.68 -9.32
CA ALA A 560 5.79 12.85 -8.17
C ALA A 560 6.63 13.21 -6.95
N LYS A 561 6.03 13.03 -5.77
CA LYS A 561 6.78 13.01 -4.52
C LYS A 561 7.70 11.79 -4.53
N ILE A 562 8.78 11.86 -3.79
CA ILE A 562 9.68 10.71 -3.61
C ILE A 562 9.08 9.82 -2.51
N PRO A 563 8.62 8.59 -2.82
CA PRO A 563 8.08 7.70 -1.80
C PRO A 563 9.20 7.16 -0.92
N HIS A 564 8.88 6.84 0.34
CA HIS A 564 9.78 6.11 1.23
C HIS A 564 10.01 4.68 0.70
N LEU A 565 11.15 4.06 1.03
CA LEU A 565 11.50 2.74 0.51
C LEU A 565 11.02 1.57 1.39
N ARG A 566 10.51 1.86 2.59
CA ARG A 566 10.08 0.85 3.60
C ARG A 566 9.16 -0.25 3.06
N PHE A 567 8.25 0.05 2.14
CA PHE A 567 7.33 -0.97 1.63
C PHE A 567 8.01 -1.98 0.68
N LEU A 568 9.17 -1.70 0.07
CA LEU A 568 9.64 -2.48 -1.09
C LEU A 568 9.72 -4.00 -0.84
N TYR A 569 10.02 -4.46 0.37
CA TYR A 569 10.11 -5.89 0.70
C TYR A 569 8.80 -6.66 0.41
N ASP A 570 7.63 -6.04 0.54
CA ASP A 570 6.32 -6.67 0.29
C ASP A 570 5.92 -6.64 -1.22
N ARG A 571 6.85 -6.28 -2.11
CA ARG A 571 6.67 -6.21 -3.57
C ARG A 571 7.57 -7.18 -4.37
N ILE A 572 8.34 -8.06 -3.70
CA ILE A 572 9.02 -9.16 -4.40
C ILE A 572 7.98 -10.18 -4.88
N GLY A 573 8.17 -10.70 -6.09
CA GLY A 573 7.40 -11.84 -6.60
C GLY A 573 6.69 -11.61 -7.94
N TYR A 574 6.73 -10.41 -8.48
CA TYR A 574 6.30 -10.10 -9.85
C TYR A 574 7.48 -10.22 -10.82
N PHE A 575 7.28 -10.89 -11.96
CA PHE A 575 8.31 -11.11 -12.97
C PHE A 575 7.68 -11.19 -14.38
N LEU A 576 7.94 -10.21 -15.26
CA LEU A 576 7.39 -10.15 -16.63
C LEU A 576 8.22 -10.87 -17.71
N ASP A 577 9.39 -11.40 -17.32
CA ASP A 577 10.30 -12.31 -18.07
C ASP A 577 11.39 -11.69 -19.00
N ASP A 578 12.49 -12.46 -19.13
CA ASP A 578 13.68 -12.47 -20.00
C ASP A 578 14.03 -11.23 -20.85
N TYR A 579 15.17 -10.65 -20.48
CA TYR A 579 15.61 -9.34 -20.91
C TYR A 579 16.16 -9.22 -22.35
N ARG A 580 16.49 -10.32 -23.02
CA ARG A 580 17.48 -10.35 -24.12
C ARG A 580 17.14 -9.58 -25.42
N ASN A 581 16.04 -8.81 -25.49
CA ASN A 581 15.69 -7.94 -26.63
C ASN A 581 14.81 -6.71 -26.26
N ALA A 582 14.93 -6.13 -25.06
CA ALA A 582 14.00 -5.07 -24.61
C ALA A 582 14.23 -3.68 -25.23
N SER A 583 13.53 -3.38 -26.34
CA SER A 583 13.20 -2.04 -26.87
C SER A 583 11.98 -2.20 -27.80
N TYR A 584 10.88 -1.44 -27.79
CA TYR A 584 10.54 -0.12 -27.24
C TYR A 584 9.07 -0.21 -26.74
N TYR A 585 8.80 0.10 -25.47
CA TYR A 585 7.48 0.14 -24.78
C TYR A 585 6.63 -1.11 -24.55
N ARG A 586 6.55 -2.10 -25.44
CA ARG A 586 5.78 -3.37 -25.21
C ARG A 586 6.20 -4.41 -26.23
N ASN A 587 6.69 -5.57 -25.79
CA ASN A 587 6.29 -6.83 -26.43
C ASN A 587 6.50 -8.01 -25.49
N ILE A 588 5.44 -8.77 -25.33
CA ILE A 588 5.28 -9.85 -24.36
C ILE A 588 4.98 -11.11 -25.16
N ARG A 589 5.68 -12.22 -24.87
CA ARG A 589 5.22 -13.61 -25.09
C ARG A 589 6.28 -14.60 -24.63
N LYS A 590 5.94 -15.40 -23.62
CA LYS A 590 6.68 -16.58 -23.16
C LYS A 590 5.68 -17.73 -22.94
N PRO A 591 6.14 -19.00 -22.85
CA PRO A 591 5.26 -20.16 -22.75
C PRO A 591 4.48 -20.20 -21.42
N GLU A 592 3.36 -20.93 -21.39
CA GLU A 592 2.49 -21.07 -20.20
C GLU A 592 3.25 -21.52 -18.94
N SER A 593 4.31 -22.32 -19.09
CA SER A 593 5.10 -22.87 -17.98
C SER A 593 5.96 -21.87 -17.18
N TYR A 594 5.92 -20.58 -17.51
CA TYR A 594 6.62 -19.52 -16.74
C TYR A 594 5.71 -18.81 -15.73
N TYR A 595 4.39 -18.73 -15.98
CA TYR A 595 3.44 -17.94 -15.19
C TYR A 595 2.94 -18.66 -13.93
N ASP A 596 3.81 -19.50 -13.42
CA ASP A 596 3.56 -20.66 -12.58
C ASP A 596 4.51 -20.61 -11.34
N GLU A 597 5.37 -19.59 -11.31
CA GLU A 597 6.34 -19.20 -10.27
C GLU A 597 6.06 -17.76 -9.75
N LEU A 598 5.02 -17.09 -10.27
CA LEU A 598 4.74 -15.68 -10.02
C LEU A 598 3.89 -15.51 -8.76
N ILE A 599 4.44 -14.82 -7.75
CA ILE A 599 3.88 -14.74 -6.39
C ILE A 599 2.99 -13.49 -6.21
N THR A 600 3.21 -12.44 -7.01
CA THR A 600 2.39 -11.21 -6.99
C THR A 600 2.35 -10.56 -8.37
N ALA A 601 1.28 -9.83 -8.69
CA ALA A 601 1.07 -9.13 -9.96
C ALA A 601 1.55 -7.65 -9.96
N LEU A 602 2.26 -7.20 -8.91
CA LEU A 602 2.61 -5.78 -8.72
C LEU A 602 4.11 -5.50 -8.70
N GLY A 603 4.55 -4.60 -9.58
CA GLY A 603 5.88 -3.99 -9.53
C GLY A 603 6.03 -2.82 -8.55
N PHE A 604 7.25 -2.33 -8.42
CA PHE A 604 7.72 -1.32 -7.48
C PHE A 604 7.32 0.14 -7.79
N ASN A 605 7.06 0.51 -9.05
CA ASN A 605 6.69 1.89 -9.41
C ASN A 605 5.21 2.22 -9.10
N HIS A 606 4.84 3.51 -9.11
CA HIS A 606 3.46 3.95 -8.83
C HIS A 606 2.40 3.22 -9.68
N GLY A 607 2.71 2.93 -10.96
CA GLY A 607 1.84 2.18 -11.88
C GLY A 607 2.07 0.67 -11.93
N ALA A 608 2.58 0.06 -10.85
CA ALA A 608 2.84 -1.39 -10.62
C ALA A 608 3.42 -2.23 -11.78
N THR A 609 4.09 -1.59 -12.72
CA THR A 609 4.58 -2.18 -13.98
C THR A 609 6.07 -2.48 -13.94
N PHE A 610 6.80 -1.89 -12.98
CA PHE A 610 8.25 -1.99 -12.84
C PHE A 610 8.62 -3.13 -11.89
N ASP A 611 8.95 -4.30 -12.41
CA ASP A 611 9.32 -5.45 -11.57
C ASP A 611 10.83 -5.49 -11.19
N SER A 612 11.26 -6.58 -10.55
CA SER A 612 12.66 -6.82 -10.17
C SER A 612 13.57 -6.98 -11.38
N THR A 613 13.13 -7.67 -12.42
CA THR A 613 13.86 -7.74 -13.69
C THR A 613 14.02 -6.35 -14.30
N MET A 614 13.02 -5.47 -14.18
CA MET A 614 13.10 -4.07 -14.61
C MET A 614 14.06 -3.24 -13.77
N PHE A 615 14.30 -3.58 -12.50
CA PHE A 615 15.36 -2.95 -11.70
C PHE A 615 16.74 -3.18 -12.31
N PHE A 616 17.09 -4.46 -12.57
CA PHE A 616 18.35 -4.84 -13.24
C PHE A 616 18.45 -4.34 -14.69
N THR A 617 17.38 -3.78 -15.26
CA THR A 617 17.27 -3.62 -16.71
C THR A 617 16.72 -2.31 -17.28
N SER A 618 16.29 -1.38 -16.43
CA SER A 618 15.70 -0.12 -16.86
C SER A 618 16.70 0.87 -17.44
N ARG A 619 16.30 1.51 -18.55
CA ARG A 619 17.01 2.66 -19.15
C ARG A 619 17.08 3.89 -18.23
N ILE A 620 16.25 3.96 -17.17
CA ILE A 620 16.26 5.04 -16.16
C ILE A 620 17.44 4.89 -15.18
N TRP A 621 17.89 3.65 -14.93
CA TRP A 621 19.09 3.33 -14.12
C TRP A 621 20.34 3.10 -15.00
N VAL A 622 20.21 3.41 -16.29
CA VAL A 622 21.25 3.66 -17.31
C VAL A 622 22.34 2.59 -17.51
N LEU A 623 22.04 1.62 -18.37
CA LEU A 623 22.84 1.23 -19.55
C LEU A 623 21.85 0.79 -20.66
N ASP A 624 22.26 0.69 -21.93
CA ASP A 624 21.33 0.31 -23.02
C ASP A 624 20.76 -1.11 -22.85
N GLY A 625 19.69 -1.40 -23.59
CA GLY A 625 19.26 -2.78 -23.86
C GLY A 625 20.14 -3.52 -24.88
N THR A 626 21.24 -2.91 -25.31
CA THR A 626 22.21 -3.42 -26.30
C THR A 626 23.67 -3.24 -25.83
N ASP A 627 23.89 -2.85 -24.57
CA ASP A 627 25.23 -2.49 -24.07
C ASP A 627 25.97 -3.70 -23.50
N LYS A 628 27.10 -4.05 -24.11
CA LYS A 628 27.96 -5.15 -23.65
C LYS A 628 28.62 -4.88 -22.30
N GLU A 629 28.65 -3.62 -21.85
CA GLU A 629 29.08 -3.25 -20.49
C GLU A 629 28.13 -3.83 -19.42
N ARG A 630 26.85 -4.09 -19.75
CA ARG A 630 25.85 -4.52 -18.76
C ARG A 630 25.76 -6.02 -18.53
N GLU A 631 26.10 -6.82 -19.53
CA GLU A 631 26.28 -8.27 -19.37
C GLU A 631 27.61 -8.63 -18.70
N ARG A 632 28.45 -7.64 -18.35
CA ARG A 632 29.66 -7.87 -17.57
C ARG A 632 29.29 -8.33 -16.16
N PRO A 633 29.95 -9.39 -15.63
CA PRO A 633 29.71 -9.88 -14.28
C PRO A 633 29.83 -8.80 -13.20
N GLU A 634 30.73 -7.83 -13.37
CA GLU A 634 30.93 -6.72 -12.43
C GLU A 634 29.71 -5.78 -12.36
N THR A 635 29.06 -5.53 -13.49
CA THR A 635 27.89 -4.65 -13.59
C THR A 635 26.64 -5.33 -13.04
N LEU A 636 26.42 -6.61 -13.39
CA LEU A 636 25.32 -7.39 -12.83
C LEU A 636 25.45 -7.49 -11.30
N LYS A 637 26.64 -7.84 -10.80
CA LYS A 637 26.93 -7.89 -9.37
C LYS A 637 26.69 -6.57 -8.66
N MET A 638 27.04 -5.42 -9.27
CA MET A 638 26.73 -4.10 -8.70
C MET A 638 25.23 -3.88 -8.50
N TYR A 639 24.40 -4.25 -9.49
CA TYR A 639 22.95 -4.14 -9.36
C TYR A 639 22.35 -5.17 -8.39
N GLU A 640 22.88 -6.40 -8.33
CA GLU A 640 22.52 -7.42 -7.33
C GLU A 640 22.80 -6.90 -5.92
N GLU A 641 24.03 -6.45 -5.65
CA GLU A 641 24.42 -5.87 -4.36
C GLU A 641 23.52 -4.68 -3.98
N LEU A 642 23.23 -3.77 -4.92
CA LEU A 642 22.34 -2.63 -4.71
C LEU A 642 20.89 -3.05 -4.44
N PHE A 643 20.39 -4.05 -5.17
CA PHE A 643 19.05 -4.59 -5.00
C PHE A 643 18.90 -5.21 -3.61
N ASP A 644 19.84 -6.06 -3.17
CA ASP A 644 19.85 -6.65 -1.82
C ASP A 644 19.77 -5.57 -0.73
N PHE A 645 20.56 -4.50 -0.86
CA PHE A 645 20.53 -3.38 0.08
C PHE A 645 19.17 -2.67 0.11
N ILE A 646 18.57 -2.44 -1.07
CA ILE A 646 17.24 -1.81 -1.21
C ILE A 646 16.11 -2.74 -0.72
N MET A 647 16.26 -4.06 -0.82
CA MET A 647 15.28 -5.00 -0.27
C MET A 647 15.39 -5.15 1.25
N SER A 648 16.60 -5.05 1.81
CA SER A 648 16.88 -5.02 3.25
C SER A 648 16.82 -3.62 3.89
N PHE A 649 16.14 -2.67 3.24
CA PHE A 649 16.10 -1.27 3.66
C PHE A 649 15.51 -1.11 5.07
N GLU A 650 16.02 -0.13 5.82
CA GLU A 650 15.65 0.10 7.21
C GLU A 650 14.21 0.64 7.36
N SER A 651 13.50 0.10 8.35
CA SER A 651 12.14 0.48 8.78
C SER A 651 12.17 1.24 10.10
N ASP A 652 11.01 1.64 10.60
CA ASP A 652 10.84 2.38 11.87
C ASP A 652 11.47 1.65 13.06
N TYR A 653 11.36 0.31 13.08
CA TYR A 653 11.97 -0.55 14.08
C TYR A 653 13.18 -1.32 13.55
N TYR A 654 14.13 -1.59 14.45
CA TYR A 654 15.26 -2.48 14.19
C TYR A 654 14.81 -3.96 14.07
N PRO A 655 15.56 -4.82 13.34
CA PRO A 655 15.23 -6.24 13.12
C PRO A 655 14.82 -7.04 14.35
N MET A 656 15.46 -6.80 15.50
CA MET A 656 15.15 -7.51 16.74
C MET A 656 13.87 -7.04 17.45
N PHE A 657 13.33 -5.86 17.13
CA PHE A 657 12.16 -5.33 17.84
C PHE A 657 10.95 -6.26 17.75
N ALA A 658 10.26 -6.44 18.87
CA ALA A 658 9.17 -7.39 19.07
C ALA A 658 9.51 -8.87 18.81
N GLN A 659 10.78 -9.23 18.52
CA GLN A 659 11.19 -10.62 18.47
C GLN A 659 11.08 -11.26 19.86
N GLN A 660 10.69 -12.53 19.87
CA GLN A 660 10.51 -13.31 21.09
C GLN A 660 11.24 -14.65 21.01
N ILE A 661 11.72 -15.11 22.15
CA ILE A 661 12.22 -16.47 22.32
C ILE A 661 11.79 -17.00 23.69
N THR A 662 11.12 -18.16 23.69
CA THR A 662 10.65 -18.84 24.90
C THR A 662 11.55 -20.04 25.19
N TYR A 663 11.86 -20.26 26.46
CA TYR A 663 12.64 -21.41 26.92
C TYR A 663 12.14 -21.91 28.27
N ASN A 664 12.33 -23.20 28.55
CA ASN A 664 12.19 -23.80 29.86
C ASN A 664 13.56 -24.01 30.53
N ALA A 665 13.59 -24.10 31.86
CA ALA A 665 14.83 -24.26 32.63
C ALA A 665 15.67 -25.49 32.23
N ASP A 666 15.00 -26.60 31.88
CA ASP A 666 15.67 -27.83 31.45
C ASP A 666 16.24 -27.72 30.02
N GLU A 667 15.61 -26.93 29.14
CA GLU A 667 16.04 -26.71 27.76
C GLU A 667 17.31 -25.85 27.66
N LEU A 668 17.63 -25.03 28.68
CA LEU A 668 18.90 -24.30 28.77
C LEU A 668 20.14 -25.21 28.73
N MET A 669 19.97 -26.49 29.07
CA MET A 669 21.03 -27.49 29.02
C MET A 669 21.26 -28.05 27.62
N GLU A 670 20.33 -27.85 26.69
CA GLU A 670 20.44 -28.25 25.30
C GLU A 670 21.32 -27.26 24.51
N PRO A 671 22.35 -27.72 23.76
CA PRO A 671 23.24 -26.81 23.04
C PRO A 671 22.52 -25.91 22.04
N GLU A 672 21.52 -26.43 21.32
CA GLU A 672 20.78 -25.67 20.29
C GLU A 672 19.96 -24.53 20.90
N THR A 673 19.14 -24.81 21.92
CA THR A 673 18.37 -23.79 22.64
C THR A 673 19.27 -22.74 23.27
N ARG A 674 20.38 -23.16 23.90
CA ARG A 674 21.36 -22.25 24.49
C ARG A 674 22.01 -21.35 23.43
N ASP A 675 22.41 -21.91 22.30
CA ASP A 675 23.09 -21.17 21.24
C ASP A 675 22.12 -20.22 20.51
N ASN A 676 20.83 -20.60 20.36
CA ASN A 676 19.75 -19.74 19.89
C ASN A 676 19.45 -18.57 20.85
N LEU A 677 19.40 -18.81 22.16
CA LEU A 677 19.26 -17.75 23.18
C LEU A 677 20.47 -16.81 23.18
N LEU A 678 21.68 -17.35 23.05
CA LEU A 678 22.88 -16.53 22.93
C LEU A 678 22.85 -15.67 21.66
N ALA A 679 22.39 -16.22 20.52
CA ALA A 679 22.24 -15.48 19.28
C ALA A 679 21.16 -14.38 19.38
N PHE A 680 20.00 -14.66 19.97
CA PHE A 680 18.95 -13.66 20.22
C PHE A 680 19.49 -12.45 21.01
N VAL A 681 20.24 -12.73 22.09
CA VAL A 681 20.75 -11.66 22.97
C VAL A 681 21.99 -10.96 22.38
N ASP A 682 22.89 -11.68 21.68
CA ASP A 682 23.98 -11.07 20.92
C ASP A 682 23.43 -10.16 19.81
N ASN A 683 22.40 -10.57 19.05
CA ASN A 683 21.77 -9.72 18.04
C ASN A 683 21.17 -8.44 18.66
N ALA A 684 20.49 -8.56 19.81
CA ALA A 684 19.87 -7.43 20.50
C ALA A 684 20.89 -6.42 21.06
N TYR A 685 21.96 -6.86 21.74
CA TYR A 685 22.92 -5.97 22.44
C TYR A 685 24.25 -5.76 21.71
N LYS A 686 24.59 -6.60 20.74
CA LYS A 686 25.82 -6.55 19.92
C LYS A 686 25.51 -6.71 18.42
N PRO A 687 24.57 -5.93 17.86
CA PRO A 687 24.32 -5.94 16.42
C PRO A 687 25.59 -5.64 15.62
N GLU A 688 25.71 -6.25 14.45
CA GLU A 688 26.79 -5.93 13.53
C GLU A 688 26.66 -4.47 13.05
N ASN A 689 27.79 -3.83 12.76
CA ASN A 689 27.87 -2.49 12.18
C ASN A 689 27.29 -1.33 13.03
N THR A 690 26.88 -1.56 14.29
CA THR A 690 26.51 -0.48 15.23
C THR A 690 27.06 -0.72 16.63
N ASN A 691 27.34 0.36 17.38
CA ASN A 691 27.80 0.29 18.77
C ASN A 691 26.65 0.43 19.79
N THR A 692 25.40 0.32 19.35
CA THR A 692 24.19 0.59 20.16
C THR A 692 23.27 -0.64 20.14
N PRO A 693 22.71 -1.06 21.29
CA PRO A 693 21.67 -2.10 21.30
C PRO A 693 20.48 -1.74 20.40
N GLN A 694 19.86 -2.76 19.81
CA GLN A 694 18.63 -2.61 19.03
C GLN A 694 17.40 -2.35 19.92
N CYS A 695 17.43 -2.81 21.18
CA CYS A 695 16.31 -2.77 22.12
C CYS A 695 16.77 -3.07 23.56
N HIS A 696 15.81 -3.09 24.50
CA HIS A 696 15.96 -3.71 25.81
C HIS A 696 15.34 -5.11 25.80
N ILE A 697 15.94 -6.07 26.50
CA ILE A 697 15.33 -7.38 26.70
C ILE A 697 14.54 -7.39 28.01
N TYR A 698 13.26 -7.66 27.88
CA TYR A 698 12.35 -8.00 28.98
C TYR A 698 12.17 -9.51 29.04
N TYR A 699 11.95 -10.05 30.23
CA TYR A 699 11.47 -11.41 30.40
C TYR A 699 10.08 -11.41 31.04
N THR A 700 9.29 -12.42 30.69
CA THR A 700 7.98 -12.72 31.28
C THR A 700 7.94 -14.18 31.69
N ASN A 701 7.41 -14.48 32.87
CA ASN A 701 7.16 -15.83 33.38
C ASN A 701 5.65 -16.11 33.48
N ASP A 702 5.28 -17.33 33.90
CA ASP A 702 3.87 -17.73 34.08
C ASP A 702 3.07 -16.83 35.05
N GLU A 703 3.75 -16.17 36.01
CA GLU A 703 3.16 -15.17 36.90
C GLU A 703 2.94 -13.80 36.25
N HIS A 704 3.22 -13.66 34.95
CA HIS A 704 3.08 -12.44 34.14
C HIS A 704 3.89 -11.25 34.70
N SER A 705 4.99 -11.53 35.42
CA SER A 705 5.89 -10.50 35.91
C SER A 705 6.83 -10.03 34.79
N ASN A 706 6.59 -8.83 34.28
CA ASN A 706 7.47 -8.20 33.29
C ASN A 706 8.67 -7.56 33.99
N SER A 707 9.88 -8.03 33.71
CA SER A 707 11.12 -7.47 34.27
C SER A 707 12.22 -7.34 33.23
N MET A 708 12.98 -6.25 33.31
CA MET A 708 14.09 -5.97 32.40
C MET A 708 15.32 -6.81 32.77
N LEU A 709 15.89 -7.53 31.81
CA LEU A 709 16.99 -8.48 32.02
C LEU A 709 18.36 -7.79 32.22
N PHE A 710 18.59 -6.68 31.50
CA PHE A 710 19.77 -5.82 31.60
C PHE A 710 19.41 -4.34 31.44
N ALA A 711 20.02 -3.48 32.25
CA ALA A 711 19.87 -2.03 32.15
C ALA A 711 20.70 -1.45 30.99
N PRO A 712 20.30 -0.30 30.39
CA PRO A 712 20.92 0.22 29.15
C PRO A 712 22.36 0.73 29.35
N GLU A 713 22.72 1.07 30.58
CA GLU A 713 24.00 1.67 30.96
C GLU A 713 25.10 0.63 31.18
N ALA A 714 24.76 -0.66 31.21
CA ALA A 714 25.72 -1.75 31.22
C ALA A 714 26.50 -1.73 29.90
N GLN A 715 27.77 -1.34 29.94
CA GLN A 715 28.62 -1.38 28.75
C GLN A 715 28.61 -2.77 28.12
N VAL A 716 28.76 -2.84 26.80
CA VAL A 716 28.86 -4.09 26.01
C VAL A 716 29.92 -5.06 26.56
N SER A 717 30.89 -4.55 27.34
CA SER A 717 31.91 -5.29 28.09
C SER A 717 31.41 -6.07 29.32
N GLU A 718 30.27 -5.70 29.93
CA GLU A 718 29.64 -6.48 31.02
C GLU A 718 28.97 -7.76 30.50
N PHE A 719 28.60 -7.78 29.22
CA PHE A 719 27.95 -8.91 28.56
C PHE A 719 28.95 -10.05 28.27
N ARG A 720 29.21 -10.83 29.33
CA ARG A 720 29.88 -12.14 29.30
C ARG A 720 28.81 -13.24 29.18
N LYS A 721 28.94 -14.13 28.20
CA LYS A 721 27.98 -15.23 27.95
C LYS A 721 27.70 -16.05 29.22
N ASP A 722 28.73 -16.33 30.02
CA ASP A 722 28.62 -17.03 31.31
C ASP A 722 27.71 -16.31 32.33
N LYS A 723 27.77 -14.97 32.39
CA LYS A 723 26.91 -14.16 33.28
C LYS A 723 25.45 -14.13 32.80
N LEU A 724 25.24 -14.09 31.48
CA LEU A 724 23.89 -14.19 30.90
C LEU A 724 23.26 -15.54 31.27
N LEU A 725 23.94 -16.64 30.98
CA LEU A 725 23.42 -17.98 31.26
C LEU A 725 23.13 -18.16 32.75
N SER A 726 24.04 -17.71 33.63
CA SER A 726 23.79 -17.72 35.08
C SER A 726 22.58 -16.90 35.53
N LYS A 727 22.26 -15.78 34.85
CA LYS A 727 21.04 -15.01 35.11
C LYS A 727 19.80 -15.73 34.60
N LEU A 728 19.82 -16.25 33.37
CA LEU A 728 18.68 -16.97 32.77
C LEU A 728 18.29 -18.21 33.58
N SER A 729 19.29 -18.99 34.04
CA SER A 729 19.08 -20.13 34.95
C SER A 729 18.59 -19.72 36.34
N ALA A 730 18.82 -18.48 36.78
CA ALA A 730 18.31 -17.97 38.05
C ALA A 730 16.87 -17.42 37.96
N ILE A 731 16.37 -17.15 36.75
CA ILE A 731 15.00 -16.70 36.50
C ILE A 731 14.05 -17.89 36.39
N GLY A 732 14.47 -18.97 35.70
CA GLY A 732 13.64 -20.14 35.46
C GLY A 732 13.80 -21.23 36.52
N SER A 733 12.87 -21.32 37.48
CA SER A 733 12.65 -22.53 38.28
C SER A 733 11.53 -23.38 37.67
N GLN A 734 11.88 -24.25 36.72
CA GLN A 734 10.97 -25.18 36.01
C GLN A 734 9.77 -24.57 35.24
N GLN A 735 9.72 -23.24 35.09
CA GLN A 735 8.67 -22.53 34.36
C GLN A 735 9.14 -22.07 32.97
N ALA A 736 8.17 -21.79 32.10
CA ALA A 736 8.43 -21.17 30.80
C ALA A 736 8.79 -19.69 30.99
N VAL A 737 9.85 -19.26 30.33
CA VAL A 737 10.32 -17.87 30.34
C VAL A 737 10.40 -17.37 28.90
N THR A 738 9.64 -16.32 28.58
CA THR A 738 9.70 -15.66 27.28
C THR A 738 10.53 -14.40 27.39
N LEU A 739 11.60 -14.31 26.60
CA LEU A 739 12.34 -13.09 26.38
C LEU A 739 11.70 -12.32 25.23
N THR A 740 11.49 -11.01 25.39
CA THR A 740 10.99 -10.09 24.34
C THR A 740 11.95 -8.91 24.21
N CYS A 741 12.26 -8.52 22.98
CA CYS A 741 13.07 -7.35 22.66
C CYS A 741 12.15 -6.14 22.38
N LEU A 742 12.22 -5.08 23.20
CA LEU A 742 11.35 -3.89 23.16
C LEU A 742 12.17 -2.58 23.22
#